data_AF-A0A1I3MBH0-F1
#
_entry.id   AF-A0A1I3MBH0-F1
#
_cell.length_a   1.000
_cell.length_b   1.000
_cell.length_c   1.000
_cell.angle_alpha   90.00
_cell.angle_beta   90.00
_cell.angle_gamma   90.00
#
_symmetry.space_group_name_H-M   'P 1'
#
loop_
_entity.id
_entity.type
_entity.pdbx_description
1 polymer ?
#
loop_
_entity_poly.entity_id
_entity_poly.type
_entity_poly.pdbx_seq_one_letter_code
_entity_poly.pdbx_strand_id
1 'polypeptide(L)'
;MIRRAGDAGLAAMAVVAGAPLPVCAGEAVAPETMPDFGPNVLVIDPSMPGGEIQARIDAIFAQQEAAHFTDRRFAILFKPGRYTTDVRVGFFTQVLGLGTMPGAVTIDGHVRVNADWLKGDALANFWRGAENLTVRPPEGWDRWAVSQAAPYRRMHVLGDLVLDDGGSSSGGFLADCRIEGTIRAGSQQQWYSRSSRIGGWQGVNWNMMFQGVQGAPATSFPDPAVTTLLRVPLLREKPFLQVDAAGSWSVFVPALRRDAEGTSWADGPTAGSALPLAHFFLARPGMDAATLNAALARGQHLLFTPGVYRLDAPLRVTAANRVLLGIWLATLQAVQGNAVLEIDDVPGVTIAGLMIDAGAVRSLVLVQVGPRGCTGDHRHNPVLLADLFFRVDGGTGSQGNPGLLPYKSKNLDFSAEWYYRPDSYISVGYFHKSVVNFIGTGQVKKPVFGLTNPADGPRYKAALEALGAGATSNDIRQYIFANYPGSVKITGGTPGNYTGDILGLPEDAPVLFTVNTPVNNNQTANVHGWEFAVQHSFWETGLGMILNYTIVDGDVHYRNDQPATVNQFALVGLSDTANVIGYYDKNGIQARVAYNWRAEFLSGAGSNPSYTEPYGQIDASASWEALPRTTLFFEGINLTGEGRRAHQRTDRYVTVTAPGYARYTVGVRYRF
;
A
#
# COMPACT_ATOMS: atom_id res chain seq x y z
N MET A 1 -48.87 32.71 -51.11
CA MET A 1 -49.91 32.27 -50.13
C MET A 1 -49.24 32.24 -48.77
N ILE A 2 -49.37 33.29 -47.95
CA ILE A 2 -50.49 33.63 -47.04
C ILE A 2 -50.55 32.72 -45.79
N ARG A 3 -50.10 33.33 -44.67
CA ARG A 3 -50.63 33.39 -43.29
C ARG A 3 -50.22 32.41 -42.16
N ARG A 4 -49.98 33.12 -41.04
CA ARG A 4 -49.81 32.79 -39.61
C ARG A 4 -51.08 32.27 -38.90
N ALA A 5 -50.83 31.86 -37.63
CA ALA A 5 -51.67 31.90 -36.41
C ALA A 5 -52.57 30.67 -36.18
N GLY A 6 -52.82 30.18 -34.95
CA GLY A 6 -52.53 30.62 -33.59
C GLY A 6 -53.17 29.65 -32.57
N ASP A 7 -52.90 29.87 -31.29
CA ASP A 7 -53.12 29.05 -30.08
C ASP A 7 -54.53 28.45 -29.81
N ALA A 8 -54.57 27.36 -29.04
CA ALA A 8 -55.07 27.30 -27.64
C ALA A 8 -55.73 25.94 -27.28
N GLY A 9 -55.40 25.38 -26.11
CA GLY A 9 -56.15 24.27 -25.50
C GLY A 9 -55.43 23.55 -24.36
N LEU A 10 -55.51 24.09 -23.14
CA LEU A 10 -55.16 23.43 -21.88
C LEU A 10 -56.11 22.25 -21.61
N ALA A 11 -55.61 21.06 -21.26
CA ALA A 11 -56.41 19.96 -20.74
C ALA A 11 -55.87 19.48 -19.39
N ALA A 12 -56.71 19.63 -18.35
CA ALA A 12 -56.49 19.14 -17.00
C ALA A 12 -56.71 17.62 -16.94
N MET A 13 -55.83 16.88 -16.25
CA MET A 13 -56.04 15.47 -15.91
C MET A 13 -56.43 15.33 -14.45
N ALA A 14 -57.59 14.71 -14.24
CA ALA A 14 -58.21 14.44 -12.96
C ALA A 14 -57.52 13.27 -12.21
N VAL A 15 -57.38 13.44 -10.90
CA VAL A 15 -56.94 12.39 -9.96
C VAL A 15 -58.16 11.54 -9.59
N VAL A 16 -58.08 10.23 -9.85
CA VAL A 16 -59.06 9.24 -9.36
C VAL A 16 -58.51 8.60 -8.09
N ALA A 17 -59.22 8.76 -6.99
CA ALA A 17 -58.93 8.13 -5.71
C ALA A 17 -59.38 6.66 -5.74
N GLY A 18 -58.46 5.74 -5.48
CA GLY A 18 -58.73 4.31 -5.24
C GLY A 18 -58.81 3.99 -3.75
N ALA A 19 -59.83 3.23 -3.36
CA ALA A 19 -60.14 2.82 -1.98
C ALA A 19 -59.06 1.89 -1.36
N PRO A 20 -58.91 1.89 -0.02
CA PRO A 20 -57.87 1.12 0.65
C PRO A 20 -58.21 -0.38 0.76
N LEU A 21 -57.23 -1.23 0.49
CA LEU A 21 -57.28 -2.68 0.76
C LEU A 21 -56.98 -2.96 2.25
N PRO A 22 -57.45 -4.08 2.82
CA PRO A 22 -57.40 -4.31 4.26
C PRO A 22 -55.97 -4.60 4.72
N VAL A 23 -55.53 -3.88 5.75
CA VAL A 23 -54.31 -4.16 6.50
C VAL A 23 -54.53 -5.45 7.29
N CYS A 24 -53.86 -6.53 6.89
CA CYS A 24 -53.65 -7.66 7.79
C CYS A 24 -52.69 -7.20 8.89
N ALA A 25 -53.16 -7.19 10.13
CA ALA A 25 -52.33 -6.95 11.29
C ALA A 25 -51.20 -7.98 11.31
N GLY A 26 -49.96 -7.52 11.08
CA GLY A 26 -48.77 -8.34 11.32
C GLY A 26 -48.69 -8.68 12.79
N GLU A 27 -48.53 -9.96 13.10
CA GLU A 27 -48.18 -10.42 14.44
C GLU A 27 -46.99 -9.59 14.97
N ALA A 28 -47.12 -9.12 16.21
CA ALA A 28 -46.02 -8.48 16.91
C ALA A 28 -44.88 -9.51 17.04
N VAL A 29 -43.84 -9.33 16.23
CA VAL A 29 -42.59 -10.07 16.37
C VAL A 29 -42.03 -9.73 17.75
N ALA A 30 -41.86 -10.75 18.60
CA ALA A 30 -41.22 -10.59 19.90
C ALA A 30 -39.86 -9.89 19.72
N PRO A 31 -39.42 -9.03 20.67
CA PRO A 31 -38.13 -8.37 20.55
C PRO A 31 -37.04 -9.42 20.29
N GLU A 32 -36.28 -9.25 19.21
CA GLU A 32 -35.16 -10.14 18.87
C GLU A 32 -34.25 -10.23 20.11
N THR A 33 -34.10 -11.45 20.63
CA THR A 33 -33.08 -11.77 21.62
C THR A 33 -31.73 -11.31 21.08
N MET A 34 -30.89 -10.71 21.95
CA MET A 34 -29.56 -10.21 21.58
C MET A 34 -28.85 -11.22 20.65
N PRO A 35 -28.45 -10.81 19.43
CA PRO A 35 -27.75 -11.70 18.51
C PRO A 35 -26.47 -12.22 19.16
N ASP A 36 -26.25 -13.53 19.10
CA ASP A 36 -25.00 -14.12 19.55
C ASP A 36 -23.92 -13.85 18.49
N PHE A 37 -23.12 -12.81 18.71
CA PHE A 37 -21.96 -12.48 17.87
C PHE A 37 -20.70 -13.30 18.22
N GLY A 38 -20.81 -14.27 19.13
CA GLY A 38 -19.71 -15.07 19.62
C GLY A 38 -18.90 -14.39 20.72
N PRO A 39 -17.93 -15.12 21.30
CA PRO A 39 -17.23 -14.71 22.53
C PRO A 39 -16.28 -13.52 22.34
N ASN A 40 -15.95 -13.18 21.10
CA ASN A 40 -15.00 -12.13 20.74
C ASN A 40 -15.67 -10.74 20.62
N VAL A 41 -16.98 -10.66 20.87
CA VAL A 41 -17.75 -9.42 20.81
C VAL A 41 -18.23 -9.07 22.21
N LEU A 42 -17.72 -7.96 22.73
CA LEU A 42 -18.14 -7.36 23.98
C LEU A 42 -19.28 -6.38 23.69
N VAL A 43 -20.54 -6.78 23.89
CA VAL A 43 -21.69 -5.87 23.84
C VAL A 43 -21.89 -5.25 25.22
N ILE A 44 -21.86 -3.92 25.29
CA ILE A 44 -22.01 -3.11 26.50
C ILE A 44 -23.37 -2.41 26.45
N ASP A 45 -24.09 -2.48 27.57
CA ASP A 45 -25.40 -1.86 27.76
C ASP A 45 -25.34 -0.85 28.93
N PRO A 46 -26.15 0.24 28.93
CA PRO A 46 -26.11 1.24 29.99
C PRO A 46 -26.45 0.70 31.38
N SER A 47 -27.09 -0.47 31.48
CA SER A 47 -27.37 -1.13 32.76
C SER A 47 -26.15 -1.84 33.37
N MET A 48 -25.08 -2.06 32.61
CA MET A 48 -23.87 -2.71 33.13
C MET A 48 -23.13 -1.80 34.11
N PRO A 49 -22.65 -2.30 35.26
CA PRO A 49 -21.85 -1.51 36.20
C PRO A 49 -20.57 -0.96 35.55
N GLY A 50 -20.28 0.32 35.73
CA GLY A 50 -19.10 0.96 35.11
C GLY A 50 -17.76 0.28 35.42
N GLY A 51 -17.59 -0.21 36.65
CA GLY A 51 -16.39 -0.98 37.03
C GLY A 51 -16.26 -2.31 36.29
N GLU A 52 -17.38 -2.97 35.97
CA GLU A 52 -17.39 -4.20 35.16
C GLU A 52 -17.06 -3.88 33.70
N ILE A 53 -17.65 -2.81 33.15
CA ILE A 53 -17.34 -2.32 31.79
C ILE A 53 -15.85 -2.08 31.65
N GLN A 54 -15.26 -1.29 32.55
CA GLN A 54 -13.83 -0.96 32.52
C GLN A 54 -12.96 -2.22 32.63
N ALA A 55 -13.26 -3.12 33.57
CA ALA A 55 -12.49 -4.35 33.75
C ALA A 55 -12.48 -5.25 32.50
N ARG A 56 -13.62 -5.35 31.79
CA ARG A 56 -13.72 -6.15 30.55
C ARG A 56 -12.95 -5.50 29.39
N ILE A 57 -12.98 -4.17 29.28
CA ILE A 57 -12.19 -3.42 28.29
C ILE A 57 -10.71 -3.58 28.56
N ASP A 58 -10.28 -3.43 29.81
CA ASP A 58 -8.88 -3.60 30.22
C ASP A 58 -8.38 -5.02 29.96
N ALA A 59 -9.22 -6.04 30.17
CA ALA A 59 -8.88 -7.43 29.87
C ALA A 59 -8.67 -7.69 28.37
N ILE A 60 -9.42 -7.01 27.49
CA ILE A 60 -9.19 -7.06 26.04
C ILE A 60 -7.90 -6.31 25.69
N PHE A 61 -7.71 -5.10 26.23
CA PHE A 61 -6.52 -4.30 25.94
C PHE A 61 -5.22 -5.01 26.37
N ALA A 62 -5.17 -5.59 27.58
CA ALA A 62 -4.00 -6.33 28.06
C ALA A 62 -3.63 -7.52 27.16
N GLN A 63 -4.60 -8.11 26.46
CA GLN A 63 -4.36 -9.18 25.49
C GLN A 63 -3.87 -8.68 24.14
N GLN A 64 -4.18 -7.44 23.78
CA GLN A 64 -4.07 -6.91 22.43
C GLN A 64 -3.05 -5.77 22.28
N GLU A 65 -2.60 -5.14 23.36
CA GLU A 65 -1.72 -3.97 23.34
C GLU A 65 -0.44 -4.21 22.52
N ALA A 66 0.27 -5.31 22.80
CA ALA A 66 1.50 -5.70 22.11
C ALA A 66 1.33 -6.92 21.18
N ALA A 67 0.09 -7.31 20.87
CA ALA A 67 -0.21 -8.52 20.10
C ALA A 67 -0.23 -8.25 18.59
N HIS A 68 0.91 -7.79 18.06
CA HIS A 68 1.03 -7.36 16.67
C HIS A 68 0.63 -8.49 15.69
N PHE A 69 1.10 -9.73 15.87
CA PHE A 69 0.75 -10.87 15.02
C PHE A 69 0.00 -11.95 15.81
N THR A 70 -1.31 -11.76 15.98
CA THR A 70 -2.20 -12.70 16.69
C THR A 70 -3.37 -13.11 15.79
N ASP A 71 -4.00 -14.25 16.09
CA ASP A 71 -5.28 -14.67 15.49
C ASP A 71 -6.49 -14.10 16.26
N ARG A 72 -6.26 -13.54 17.45
CA ARG A 72 -7.32 -12.92 18.27
C ARG A 72 -7.84 -11.65 17.60
N ARG A 73 -9.16 -11.52 17.56
CA ARG A 73 -9.90 -10.37 17.04
C ARG A 73 -10.94 -10.01 18.09
N PHE A 74 -11.13 -8.73 18.37
CA PHE A 74 -12.15 -8.28 19.32
C PHE A 74 -12.95 -7.12 18.77
N ALA A 75 -14.22 -7.03 19.17
CA ALA A 75 -15.04 -5.85 18.96
C ALA A 75 -15.72 -5.46 20.27
N ILE A 76 -15.70 -4.16 20.58
CA ILE A 76 -16.33 -3.55 21.75
C ILE A 76 -17.49 -2.71 21.23
N LEU A 77 -18.71 -3.15 21.47
CA LEU A 77 -19.93 -2.57 20.94
C LEU A 77 -20.72 -1.90 22.06
N PHE A 78 -20.92 -0.59 21.97
CA PHE A 78 -21.71 0.15 22.95
C PHE A 78 -23.12 0.37 22.43
N LYS A 79 -24.14 -0.11 23.15
CA LYS A 79 -25.54 0.26 22.87
C LYS A 79 -25.77 1.76 23.12
N PRO A 80 -26.81 2.36 22.52
CA PRO A 80 -27.20 3.74 22.80
C PRO A 80 -27.27 4.03 24.31
N GLY A 81 -26.62 5.10 24.75
CA GLY A 81 -26.48 5.48 26.14
C GLY A 81 -25.25 6.32 26.43
N ARG A 82 -25.00 6.54 27.73
CA ARG A 82 -23.89 7.35 28.22
C ARG A 82 -23.07 6.55 29.21
N TYR A 83 -21.74 6.55 29.03
CA TYR A 83 -20.81 5.70 29.76
C TYR A 83 -19.63 6.51 30.27
N THR A 84 -19.16 6.20 31.48
CA THR A 84 -17.91 6.75 32.02
C THR A 84 -16.84 5.66 31.99
N THR A 85 -15.95 5.70 31.00
CA THR A 85 -14.93 4.66 30.79
C THR A 85 -13.76 5.20 29.95
N ASP A 86 -12.58 4.61 30.16
CA ASP A 86 -11.39 4.81 29.32
C ASP A 86 -11.20 3.58 28.42
N VAL A 87 -11.46 3.76 27.13
CA VAL A 87 -11.38 2.69 26.13
C VAL A 87 -10.02 2.74 25.44
N ARG A 88 -9.07 1.96 25.94
CA ARG A 88 -7.76 1.76 25.30
C ARG A 88 -7.88 0.72 24.19
N VAL A 89 -7.45 1.06 22.98
CA VAL A 89 -7.63 0.22 21.78
C VAL A 89 -6.30 -0.41 21.34
N GLY A 90 -6.17 -1.72 21.56
CA GLY A 90 -5.00 -2.51 21.16
C GLY A 90 -5.08 -2.99 19.70
N PHE A 91 -4.15 -3.86 19.30
CA PHE A 91 -4.21 -4.53 17.99
C PHE A 91 -5.52 -5.29 17.80
N PHE A 92 -5.94 -5.46 16.56
CA PHE A 92 -7.13 -6.16 16.13
C PHE A 92 -8.40 -5.92 16.97
N THR A 93 -8.60 -4.68 17.43
CA THR A 93 -9.75 -4.29 18.24
C THR A 93 -10.50 -3.14 17.57
N GLN A 94 -11.83 -3.25 17.45
CA GLN A 94 -12.71 -2.13 17.12
C GLN A 94 -13.53 -1.69 18.32
N VAL A 95 -13.74 -0.39 18.42
CA VAL A 95 -14.80 0.20 19.24
C VAL A 95 -15.89 0.74 18.33
N LEU A 96 -17.15 0.36 18.57
CA LEU A 96 -18.29 0.79 17.75
C LEU A 96 -19.46 1.20 18.64
N GLY A 97 -20.02 2.38 18.40
CA GLY A 97 -21.34 2.75 18.92
C GLY A 97 -22.45 2.18 18.03
N LEU A 98 -23.46 1.55 18.63
CA LEU A 98 -24.58 0.91 17.94
C LEU A 98 -25.76 1.86 17.68
N GLY A 99 -25.56 3.17 17.79
CA GLY A 99 -26.60 4.16 17.55
C GLY A 99 -26.84 4.44 16.06
N THR A 100 -27.98 5.05 15.74
CA THR A 100 -28.24 5.58 14.38
C THR A 100 -27.38 6.82 14.05
N MET A 101 -26.92 7.51 15.09
CA MET A 101 -26.04 8.68 15.03
C MET A 101 -24.96 8.57 16.10
N PRO A 102 -23.79 9.22 15.92
CA PRO A 102 -22.71 9.18 16.92
C PRO A 102 -23.17 9.62 18.32
N GLY A 103 -23.98 10.68 18.39
CA GLY A 103 -24.49 11.23 19.65
C GLY A 103 -25.42 10.30 20.45
N ALA A 104 -25.88 9.19 19.88
CA ALA A 104 -26.65 8.19 20.62
C ALA A 104 -25.78 7.39 21.60
N VAL A 105 -24.46 7.36 21.40
CA VAL A 105 -23.49 6.72 22.31
C VAL A 105 -22.49 7.77 22.74
N THR A 106 -22.46 8.12 24.02
CA THR A 106 -21.49 9.07 24.57
C THR A 106 -20.57 8.39 25.58
N ILE A 107 -19.26 8.50 25.36
CA ILE A 107 -18.22 8.11 26.31
C ILE A 107 -17.70 9.38 27.01
N ASP A 108 -18.03 9.56 28.29
CA ASP A 108 -17.38 10.54 29.16
C ASP A 108 -16.07 9.95 29.68
N GLY A 109 -14.99 10.19 28.93
CA GLY A 109 -13.73 9.50 29.06
C GLY A 109 -12.98 9.51 27.72
N HIS A 110 -12.25 8.45 27.43
CA HIS A 110 -11.42 8.36 26.23
C HIS A 110 -11.80 7.18 25.34
N VAL A 111 -11.54 7.32 24.03
CA VAL A 111 -11.42 6.18 23.11
C VAL A 111 -10.08 6.33 22.40
N ARG A 112 -9.04 5.79 23.01
CA ARG A 112 -7.67 6.19 22.72
C ARG A 112 -6.73 5.07 22.28
N VAL A 113 -5.73 5.47 21.51
CA VAL A 113 -4.56 4.67 21.18
C VAL A 113 -3.32 5.43 21.63
N ASN A 114 -2.53 4.78 22.48
CA ASN A 114 -1.18 5.20 22.84
C ASN A 114 -0.13 4.30 22.17
N ALA A 115 1.13 4.68 22.28
CA ALA A 115 2.27 3.90 21.81
C ALA A 115 3.19 3.45 22.97
N ASP A 116 2.66 3.35 24.20
CA ASP A 116 3.40 2.97 25.40
C ASP A 116 4.18 1.66 25.22
N TRP A 117 3.57 0.66 24.58
CA TRP A 117 4.20 -0.65 24.30
C TRP A 117 5.46 -0.58 23.43
N LEU A 118 5.60 0.50 22.65
CA LEU A 118 6.78 0.79 21.83
C LEU A 118 7.41 2.14 22.21
N LYS A 119 7.31 2.52 23.51
CA LYS A 119 7.98 3.68 24.10
C LYS A 119 7.67 5.01 23.38
N GLY A 120 6.41 5.20 22.99
CA GLY A 120 5.93 6.40 22.30
C GLY A 120 6.03 6.35 20.77
N ASP A 121 6.68 5.33 20.19
CA ASP A 121 6.75 5.15 18.74
C ASP A 121 5.48 4.45 18.20
N ALA A 122 4.67 5.18 17.44
CA ALA A 122 3.42 4.69 16.89
C ALA A 122 3.56 4.06 15.50
N LEU A 123 4.77 3.89 14.95
CA LEU A 123 5.01 3.34 13.60
C LEU A 123 4.44 1.93 13.40
N ALA A 124 4.18 1.19 14.48
CA ALA A 124 3.60 -0.16 14.45
C ALA A 124 2.15 -0.23 14.97
N ASN A 125 1.50 0.90 15.28
CA ASN A 125 0.11 0.91 15.77
C ASN A 125 -0.91 0.69 14.63
N PHE A 126 -0.95 -0.53 14.13
CA PHE A 126 -1.86 -0.96 13.05
C PHE A 126 -3.14 -1.62 13.55
N TRP A 127 -4.01 -1.96 12.60
CA TRP A 127 -5.11 -2.91 12.72
C TRP A 127 -6.03 -2.65 13.91
N ARG A 128 -6.58 -1.44 14.02
CA ARG A 128 -7.58 -1.07 15.04
C ARG A 128 -8.57 -0.03 14.54
N GLY A 129 -9.71 0.18 15.19
CA GLY A 129 -10.67 1.16 14.70
C GLY A 129 -11.61 1.71 15.76
N ALA A 130 -12.13 2.91 15.51
CA ALA A 130 -13.18 3.52 16.30
C ALA A 130 -14.26 4.06 15.38
N GLU A 131 -15.53 3.77 15.70
CA GLU A 131 -16.65 4.12 14.84
C GLU A 131 -17.95 4.53 15.58
N ASN A 132 -18.64 5.54 15.05
CA ASN A 132 -20.03 5.89 15.35
C ASN A 132 -20.35 6.15 16.84
N LEU A 133 -19.53 6.96 17.51
CA LEU A 133 -19.78 7.38 18.89
C LEU A 133 -19.26 8.79 19.17
N THR A 134 -19.77 9.40 20.24
CA THR A 134 -19.28 10.66 20.80
C THR A 134 -18.31 10.39 21.94
N VAL A 135 -17.18 11.09 21.95
CA VAL A 135 -16.20 11.08 23.06
C VAL A 135 -16.15 12.47 23.69
N ARG A 136 -16.23 12.51 25.03
CA ARG A 136 -16.01 13.70 25.85
C ARG A 136 -14.79 13.49 26.75
N PRO A 137 -13.58 13.84 26.27
CA PRO A 137 -12.36 13.66 27.04
C PRO A 137 -12.33 14.60 28.25
N PRO A 138 -11.98 14.12 29.46
CA PRO A 138 -11.99 14.94 30.66
C PRO A 138 -10.98 16.08 30.62
N GLU A 139 -9.83 15.90 29.97
CA GLU A 139 -8.81 16.93 29.77
C GLU A 139 -9.09 17.84 28.56
N GLY A 140 -10.21 17.62 27.86
CA GLY A 140 -10.58 18.36 26.65
C GLY A 140 -9.84 17.93 25.38
N TRP A 141 -9.10 16.82 25.41
CA TRP A 141 -8.44 16.23 24.24
C TRP A 141 -8.39 14.70 24.31
N ASP A 142 -8.52 14.04 23.16
CA ASP A 142 -8.34 12.59 23.02
C ASP A 142 -7.08 12.25 22.21
N ARG A 143 -6.64 10.99 22.25
CA ARG A 143 -5.47 10.53 21.49
C ARG A 143 -5.75 9.36 20.56
N TRP A 144 -5.35 9.49 19.31
CA TRP A 144 -5.39 8.42 18.32
C TRP A 144 -4.01 8.27 17.66
N ALA A 145 -3.01 7.86 18.45
CA ALA A 145 -1.64 7.69 18.01
C ALA A 145 -1.46 6.40 17.19
N VAL A 146 -1.72 6.46 15.89
CA VAL A 146 -1.79 5.29 15.01
C VAL A 146 -0.89 5.40 13.78
N SER A 147 -0.70 4.26 13.10
CA SER A 147 -0.17 4.20 11.75
C SER A 147 -1.21 3.69 10.74
N GLN A 148 -0.83 2.92 9.72
CA GLN A 148 -1.75 2.44 8.69
C GLN A 148 -2.81 1.46 9.24
N ALA A 149 -3.89 1.26 8.47
CA ALA A 149 -4.98 0.32 8.78
C ALA A 149 -5.65 0.58 10.15
N ALA A 150 -5.77 1.87 10.52
CA ALA A 150 -6.36 2.31 11.78
C ALA A 150 -7.48 3.37 11.61
N PRO A 151 -8.60 3.03 10.94
CA PRO A 151 -9.63 4.01 10.57
C PRO A 151 -10.34 4.62 11.78
N TYR A 152 -10.57 5.94 11.72
CA TYR A 152 -11.37 6.70 12.68
C TYR A 152 -12.61 7.26 11.96
N ARG A 153 -13.78 6.65 12.17
CA ARG A 153 -14.96 6.91 11.34
C ARG A 153 -16.15 7.41 12.14
N ARG A 154 -16.88 8.41 11.63
CA ARG A 154 -18.17 8.78 12.21
C ARG A 154 -18.09 9.10 13.71
N MET A 155 -16.97 9.68 14.12
CA MET A 155 -16.68 10.01 15.52
C MET A 155 -17.06 11.46 15.80
N HIS A 156 -17.54 11.75 17.02
CA HIS A 156 -17.74 13.12 17.48
C HIS A 156 -16.91 13.38 18.73
N VAL A 157 -15.81 14.12 18.59
CA VAL A 157 -14.91 14.43 19.71
C VAL A 157 -15.24 15.83 20.23
N LEU A 158 -15.66 15.91 21.49
CA LEU A 158 -15.94 17.16 22.21
C LEU A 158 -14.65 17.74 22.80
N GLY A 159 -13.67 18.00 21.92
CA GLY A 159 -12.34 18.44 22.31
C GLY A 159 -11.34 18.37 21.15
N ASP A 160 -10.06 18.51 21.49
CA ASP A 160 -8.94 18.32 20.55
C ASP A 160 -8.67 16.83 20.30
N LEU A 161 -7.94 16.54 19.23
CA LEU A 161 -7.48 15.18 18.90
C LEU A 161 -5.98 15.19 18.61
N VAL A 162 -5.21 14.38 19.34
CA VAL A 162 -3.76 14.24 19.16
C VAL A 162 -3.45 12.95 18.41
N LEU A 163 -2.60 13.03 17.38
CA LEU A 163 -2.35 11.91 16.46
C LEU A 163 -1.00 11.20 16.66
N ASP A 164 -0.22 11.61 17.66
CA ASP A 164 1.05 10.99 18.04
C ASP A 164 1.15 10.76 19.56
N ASP A 165 2.28 10.19 19.98
CA ASP A 165 2.59 9.94 21.39
C ASP A 165 4.07 10.25 21.71
N GLY A 166 4.58 11.34 21.11
CA GLY A 166 5.94 11.83 21.30
C GLY A 166 7.02 11.13 20.46
N GLY A 167 6.81 9.90 20.00
CA GLY A 167 7.67 9.18 19.04
C GLY A 167 7.20 9.32 17.58
N SER A 168 7.77 8.54 16.67
CA SER A 168 7.42 8.59 15.23
C SER A 168 6.02 8.02 14.96
N SER A 169 5.33 8.52 13.93
CA SER A 169 4.00 8.02 13.55
C SER A 169 3.75 8.11 12.04
N SER A 170 3.01 7.15 11.47
CA SER A 170 2.80 7.01 10.00
C SER A 170 1.36 6.63 9.67
N GLY A 171 0.42 7.38 10.24
CA GLY A 171 -1.00 7.33 9.96
C GLY A 171 -1.32 8.01 8.62
N GLY A 172 -2.56 8.35 8.34
CA GLY A 172 -3.75 7.87 9.02
C GLY A 172 -4.99 8.30 8.24
N PHE A 173 -6.14 7.83 8.68
CA PHE A 173 -7.39 8.04 7.97
C PHE A 173 -8.52 8.40 8.94
N LEU A 174 -9.11 9.58 8.76
CA LEU A 174 -10.42 9.89 9.36
C LEU A 174 -11.47 10.27 8.32
N ALA A 175 -12.70 9.83 8.56
CA ALA A 175 -13.82 10.10 7.68
C ALA A 175 -15.14 10.24 8.44
N ASP A 176 -16.01 11.13 7.95
CA ASP A 176 -17.34 11.34 8.53
C ASP A 176 -17.30 11.84 9.99
N CYS A 177 -16.21 12.46 10.42
CA CYS A 177 -15.98 12.82 11.81
C CYS A 177 -16.27 14.31 12.09
N ARG A 178 -16.65 14.60 13.33
CA ARG A 178 -16.73 15.96 13.87
C ARG A 178 -15.77 16.09 15.05
N ILE A 179 -14.71 16.86 14.89
CA ILE A 179 -13.79 17.22 15.97
C ILE A 179 -14.06 18.68 16.31
N GLU A 180 -14.57 18.96 17.52
CA GLU A 180 -14.90 20.35 17.88
C GLU A 180 -13.65 21.22 18.05
N GLY A 181 -12.56 20.61 18.53
CA GLY A 181 -11.28 21.27 18.74
C GLY A 181 -10.31 21.15 17.56
N THR A 182 -9.04 21.38 17.85
CA THR A 182 -7.93 21.29 16.91
C THR A 182 -7.40 19.86 16.85
N ILE A 183 -7.20 19.34 15.64
CA ILE A 183 -6.42 18.12 15.44
C ILE A 183 -4.94 18.49 15.44
N ARG A 184 -4.15 17.86 16.32
CA ARG A 184 -2.70 18.04 16.43
C ARG A 184 -2.01 16.82 15.84
N ALA A 185 -1.38 17.02 14.68
CA ALA A 185 -0.70 15.96 13.94
C ALA A 185 0.56 15.45 14.64
N GLY A 186 1.24 16.32 15.41
CA GLY A 186 2.50 15.97 16.06
C GLY A 186 3.54 15.47 15.05
N SER A 187 4.10 14.30 15.31
CA SER A 187 5.09 13.64 14.44
C SER A 187 4.55 12.96 13.18
N GLN A 188 3.23 12.96 12.96
CA GLN A 188 2.60 12.23 11.85
C GLN A 188 3.23 12.57 10.51
N GLN A 189 3.75 11.55 9.83
CA GLN A 189 4.39 11.69 8.52
C GLN A 189 3.39 12.17 7.46
N GLN A 190 2.21 11.54 7.43
CA GLN A 190 1.13 11.90 6.51
C GLN A 190 -0.24 11.67 7.15
N TRP A 191 -1.28 12.25 6.56
CA TRP A 191 -2.66 12.00 6.99
C TRP A 191 -3.68 12.28 5.87
N TYR A 192 -4.77 11.51 5.83
CA TYR A 192 -5.91 11.77 4.96
C TYR A 192 -7.21 11.93 5.76
N SER A 193 -7.86 13.09 5.58
CA SER A 193 -9.14 13.43 6.18
C SER A 193 -10.17 13.66 5.09
N ARG A 194 -11.37 13.07 5.22
CA ARG A 194 -12.47 13.38 4.28
C ARG A 194 -13.83 13.56 4.93
N SER A 195 -14.69 14.34 4.27
CA SER A 195 -16.11 14.49 4.63
C SER A 195 -16.33 14.69 6.12
N SER A 196 -15.59 15.63 6.71
CA SER A 196 -15.51 15.82 8.16
C SER A 196 -15.64 17.29 8.50
N ARG A 197 -15.84 17.59 9.78
CA ARG A 197 -15.79 18.95 10.34
C ARG A 197 -14.76 18.97 11.45
N ILE A 198 -13.81 19.88 11.39
CA ILE A 198 -12.76 20.05 12.40
C ILE A 198 -12.73 21.51 12.88
N GLY A 199 -12.41 21.75 14.15
CA GLY A 199 -12.20 23.11 14.66
C GLY A 199 -10.94 23.76 14.11
N GLY A 200 -9.91 22.95 13.83
CA GLY A 200 -8.69 23.37 13.16
C GLY A 200 -7.70 22.21 13.00
N TRP A 201 -6.55 22.52 12.39
CA TRP A 201 -5.44 21.58 12.20
C TRP A 201 -4.11 22.22 12.58
N GLN A 202 -3.27 21.48 13.31
CA GLN A 202 -1.93 21.90 13.71
C GLN A 202 -0.90 20.80 13.42
N GLY A 203 0.24 21.19 12.84
CA GLY A 203 1.36 20.30 12.54
C GLY A 203 1.31 19.77 11.11
N VAL A 204 2.41 19.92 10.38
CA VAL A 204 2.57 19.41 9.01
C VAL A 204 3.95 18.79 8.91
N ASN A 205 4.02 17.58 8.36
CA ASN A 205 5.27 16.88 8.06
C ASN A 205 5.36 16.68 6.54
N TRP A 206 5.17 15.47 6.02
CA TRP A 206 5.39 15.19 4.59
C TRP A 206 4.15 15.40 3.72
N ASN A 207 2.95 15.04 4.19
CA ASN A 207 1.73 15.20 3.39
C ASN A 207 0.44 15.17 4.22
N MET A 208 -0.25 16.32 4.35
CA MET A 208 -1.56 16.40 4.99
C MET A 208 -2.64 16.69 3.94
N MET A 209 -3.53 15.72 3.72
CA MET A 209 -4.54 15.77 2.67
C MET A 209 -5.96 15.85 3.26
N PHE A 210 -6.74 16.79 2.76
CA PHE A 210 -8.11 17.05 3.17
C PHE A 210 -9.03 17.05 1.95
N GLN A 211 -10.17 16.37 2.03
CA GLN A 211 -11.16 16.37 0.96
C GLN A 211 -12.59 16.47 1.49
N GLY A 212 -13.29 17.57 1.20
CA GLY A 212 -14.62 17.80 1.75
C GLY A 212 -14.61 18.02 3.26
N VAL A 213 -13.53 18.60 3.81
CA VAL A 213 -13.38 18.82 5.25
C VAL A 213 -13.59 20.29 5.59
N GLN A 214 -14.63 20.55 6.39
CA GLN A 214 -14.91 21.87 6.93
C GLN A 214 -13.93 22.18 8.05
N GLY A 215 -13.31 23.37 8.01
CA GLY A 215 -12.26 23.78 8.96
C GLY A 215 -10.85 23.27 8.59
N ALA A 216 -10.68 22.64 7.43
CA ALA A 216 -9.35 22.30 6.92
C ALA A 216 -8.52 23.55 6.59
N PRO A 217 -7.19 23.51 6.75
CA PRO A 217 -6.30 24.56 6.28
C PRO A 217 -6.41 24.72 4.76
N ALA A 218 -6.15 25.93 4.26
CA ALA A 218 -6.07 26.17 2.82
C ALA A 218 -4.90 25.37 2.20
N THR A 219 -5.04 24.98 0.95
CA THR A 219 -3.94 24.34 0.19
C THR A 219 -2.72 25.23 0.17
N SER A 220 -1.57 24.66 0.52
CA SER A 220 -0.28 25.38 0.56
C SER A 220 0.91 24.56 0.03
N PHE A 221 0.67 23.37 -0.54
CA PHE A 221 1.71 22.57 -1.16
C PHE A 221 2.50 23.39 -2.21
N PRO A 222 3.85 23.35 -2.21
CA PRO A 222 4.69 22.37 -1.49
C PRO A 222 5.01 22.69 -0.02
N ASP A 223 4.98 23.94 0.43
CA ASP A 223 5.43 24.31 1.78
C ASP A 223 4.49 25.33 2.47
N PRO A 224 3.80 24.95 3.57
CA PRO A 224 3.75 23.60 4.16
C PRO A 224 2.99 22.60 3.26
N ALA A 225 3.33 21.31 3.34
CA ALA A 225 2.82 20.24 2.48
C ALA A 225 1.35 19.84 2.77
N VAL A 226 0.43 20.76 2.47
CA VAL A 226 -1.02 20.63 2.68
C VAL A 226 -1.75 20.64 1.35
N THR A 227 -2.58 19.62 1.11
CA THR A 227 -3.48 19.52 -0.05
C THR A 227 -4.93 19.51 0.42
N THR A 228 -5.70 20.54 0.08
CA THR A 228 -7.11 20.66 0.45
C THR A 228 -8.00 20.75 -0.78
N LEU A 229 -8.94 19.82 -0.88
CA LEU A 229 -9.99 19.79 -1.88
C LEU A 229 -11.33 20.06 -1.18
N LEU A 230 -12.13 20.98 -1.72
CA LEU A 230 -13.37 21.40 -1.07
C LEU A 230 -14.45 20.30 -1.02
N ARG A 231 -14.40 19.31 -1.91
CA ARG A 231 -15.46 18.31 -2.08
C ARG A 231 -14.90 16.94 -2.40
N VAL A 232 -15.62 15.90 -1.96
CA VAL A 232 -15.46 14.52 -2.45
C VAL A 232 -16.46 14.30 -3.59
N PRO A 233 -16.04 14.15 -4.85
CA PRO A 233 -16.95 14.13 -6.00
C PRO A 233 -18.03 13.03 -5.92
N LEU A 234 -17.65 11.85 -5.45
CA LEU A 234 -18.54 10.71 -5.26
C LEU A 234 -18.09 9.92 -4.04
N LEU A 235 -19.04 9.62 -3.16
CA LEU A 235 -18.74 9.01 -1.87
C LEU A 235 -19.90 8.17 -1.37
N ARG A 236 -19.62 6.99 -0.81
CA ARG A 236 -20.55 6.27 0.06
C ARG A 236 -19.83 5.96 1.36
N GLU A 237 -20.46 6.26 2.49
CA GLU A 237 -19.88 5.91 3.79
C GLU A 237 -19.96 4.41 4.06
N LYS A 238 -19.09 3.91 4.93
CA LYS A 238 -19.03 2.49 5.29
C LYS A 238 -20.34 2.06 5.98
N PRO A 239 -20.91 0.89 5.65
CA PRO A 239 -21.98 0.33 6.46
C PRO A 239 -21.54 0.02 7.90
N PHE A 240 -22.47 0.11 8.84
CA PHE A 240 -22.21 -0.15 10.26
C PHE A 240 -23.39 -0.86 10.93
N LEU A 241 -23.09 -1.64 11.96
CA LEU A 241 -24.09 -2.30 12.78
C LEU A 241 -24.74 -1.27 13.72
N GLN A 242 -26.06 -1.35 13.88
CA GLN A 242 -26.82 -0.50 14.80
C GLN A 242 -27.95 -1.28 15.47
N VAL A 243 -28.43 -0.74 16.58
CA VAL A 243 -29.64 -1.16 17.29
C VAL A 243 -30.53 0.07 17.52
N ASP A 244 -31.81 -0.05 17.18
CA ASP A 244 -32.76 1.03 17.41
C ASP A 244 -33.31 1.03 18.86
N ALA A 245 -34.13 2.03 19.18
CA ALA A 245 -34.73 2.15 20.51
C ALA A 245 -35.71 1.00 20.86
N ALA A 246 -36.21 0.26 19.87
CA ALA A 246 -37.04 -0.92 20.06
C ALA A 246 -36.20 -2.21 20.26
N GLY A 247 -34.87 -2.12 20.15
CA GLY A 247 -33.97 -3.26 20.27
C GLY A 247 -33.75 -4.03 18.97
N SER A 248 -34.23 -3.52 17.83
CA SER A 248 -34.11 -4.18 16.54
C SER A 248 -32.70 -3.99 15.95
N TRP A 249 -32.06 -5.07 15.55
CA TRP A 249 -30.70 -5.05 15.01
C TRP A 249 -30.71 -4.90 13.49
N SER A 250 -29.84 -4.04 12.98
CA SER A 250 -29.70 -3.84 11.54
C SER A 250 -28.28 -3.42 11.16
N VAL A 251 -27.94 -3.62 9.89
CA VAL A 251 -26.78 -2.98 9.27
C VAL A 251 -27.28 -1.77 8.48
N PHE A 252 -26.86 -0.58 8.87
CA PHE A 252 -27.17 0.63 8.14
C PHE A 252 -26.23 0.77 6.94
N VAL A 253 -26.80 0.99 5.75
CA VAL A 253 -26.09 1.20 4.49
C VAL A 253 -26.30 2.66 4.07
N PRO A 254 -25.30 3.55 4.25
CA PRO A 254 -25.39 4.94 3.85
C PRO A 254 -25.62 5.10 2.34
N ALA A 255 -26.39 6.13 1.97
CA ALA A 255 -26.64 6.46 0.58
C ALA A 255 -25.39 7.04 -0.10
N LEU A 256 -25.35 6.94 -1.44
CA LEU A 256 -24.33 7.57 -2.26
C LEU A 256 -24.51 9.11 -2.23
N ARG A 257 -23.44 9.83 -1.91
CA ARG A 257 -23.36 11.29 -1.91
C ARG A 257 -22.51 11.76 -3.09
N ARG A 258 -22.92 12.87 -3.71
CA ARG A 258 -22.13 13.60 -4.70
C ARG A 258 -21.67 14.91 -4.10
N ASP A 259 -20.50 15.37 -4.52
CA ASP A 259 -19.96 16.66 -4.09
C ASP A 259 -19.93 16.82 -2.56
N ALA A 260 -19.61 15.72 -1.87
CA ALA A 260 -19.77 15.61 -0.44
C ALA A 260 -18.77 16.51 0.30
N GLU A 261 -19.30 17.26 1.26
CA GLU A 261 -18.58 18.11 2.18
C GLU A 261 -19.16 17.90 3.59
N GLY A 262 -18.33 17.96 4.62
CA GLY A 262 -18.77 17.75 6.00
C GLY A 262 -19.31 16.35 6.26
N THR A 263 -19.79 16.16 7.50
CA THR A 263 -20.30 14.87 7.94
C THR A 263 -21.65 14.55 7.31
N SER A 264 -21.90 13.26 7.06
CA SER A 264 -23.15 12.70 6.55
C SER A 264 -24.31 12.80 7.53
N TRP A 265 -24.05 13.26 8.75
CA TRP A 265 -25.00 13.39 9.85
C TRP A 265 -25.08 14.83 10.39
N ALA A 266 -24.56 15.81 9.64
CA ALA A 266 -24.56 17.22 10.05
C ALA A 266 -25.99 17.78 10.19
N ASP A 267 -26.86 17.46 9.24
CA ASP A 267 -28.22 18.02 9.11
C ASP A 267 -29.31 17.03 9.60
N GLY A 268 -28.94 16.10 10.47
CA GLY A 268 -29.83 15.06 11.00
C GLY A 268 -29.37 13.63 10.66
N PRO A 269 -30.28 12.64 10.71
CA PRO A 269 -29.94 11.25 10.40
C PRO A 269 -29.37 11.11 8.99
N THR A 270 -28.33 10.30 8.87
CA THR A 270 -27.70 10.02 7.57
C THR A 270 -28.70 9.37 6.62
N ALA A 271 -28.75 9.85 5.38
CA ALA A 271 -29.57 9.22 4.34
C ALA A 271 -29.01 7.82 4.02
N GLY A 272 -29.89 6.83 3.90
CA GLY A 272 -29.51 5.43 3.66
C GLY A 272 -30.65 4.46 3.97
N SER A 273 -30.31 3.19 4.07
CA SER A 273 -31.26 2.11 4.34
C SER A 273 -30.76 1.20 5.45
N ALA A 274 -31.62 0.85 6.39
CA ALA A 274 -31.33 -0.14 7.43
C ALA A 274 -31.75 -1.54 6.94
N LEU A 275 -30.78 -2.44 6.82
CA LEU A 275 -31.03 -3.84 6.46
C LEU A 275 -31.19 -4.66 7.75
N PRO A 276 -32.35 -5.28 8.01
CA PRO A 276 -32.56 -6.09 9.22
C PRO A 276 -31.53 -7.20 9.34
N LEU A 277 -31.09 -7.51 10.56
CA LEU A 277 -30.08 -8.54 10.77
C LEU A 277 -30.55 -9.93 10.31
N ALA A 278 -31.86 -10.19 10.31
CA ALA A 278 -32.46 -11.40 9.73
C ALA A 278 -32.12 -11.64 8.25
N HIS A 279 -31.71 -10.62 7.49
CA HIS A 279 -31.26 -10.75 6.10
C HIS A 279 -29.77 -11.11 5.97
N PHE A 280 -29.03 -11.15 7.08
CA PHE A 280 -27.61 -11.51 7.13
C PHE A 280 -27.46 -12.95 7.58
N PHE A 281 -26.56 -13.67 6.92
CA PHE A 281 -25.99 -14.88 7.46
C PHE A 281 -24.80 -14.51 8.35
N LEU A 282 -24.88 -14.89 9.62
CA LEU A 282 -23.84 -14.62 10.60
C LEU A 282 -22.71 -15.65 10.45
N ALA A 283 -21.63 -15.23 9.79
CA ALA A 283 -20.45 -16.06 9.57
C ALA A 283 -19.63 -16.17 10.86
N ARG A 284 -19.11 -17.37 11.12
CA ARG A 284 -18.23 -17.67 12.26
C ARG A 284 -16.96 -18.40 11.82
N PRO A 285 -15.83 -18.23 12.54
CA PRO A 285 -14.62 -19.00 12.28
C PRO A 285 -14.91 -20.51 12.28
N GLY A 286 -14.31 -21.22 11.32
CA GLY A 286 -14.54 -22.66 11.11
C GLY A 286 -15.59 -23.00 10.05
N MET A 287 -16.41 -22.04 9.61
CA MET A 287 -17.28 -22.24 8.44
C MET A 287 -16.46 -22.25 7.14
N ASP A 288 -16.77 -23.20 6.25
CA ASP A 288 -16.12 -23.33 4.96
C ASP A 288 -16.69 -22.36 3.91
N ALA A 289 -15.97 -22.21 2.79
CA ALA A 289 -16.38 -21.34 1.70
C ALA A 289 -17.71 -21.80 1.06
N ALA A 290 -17.98 -23.11 1.02
CA ALA A 290 -19.20 -23.67 0.47
C ALA A 290 -20.46 -23.21 1.24
N THR A 291 -20.40 -23.23 2.57
CA THR A 291 -21.48 -22.78 3.46
C THR A 291 -21.76 -21.29 3.27
N LEU A 292 -20.71 -20.47 3.22
CA LEU A 292 -20.83 -19.03 3.02
C LEU A 292 -21.37 -18.68 1.63
N ASN A 293 -20.92 -19.40 0.60
CA ASN A 293 -21.45 -19.26 -0.77
C ASN A 293 -22.92 -19.69 -0.87
N ALA A 294 -23.34 -20.74 -0.15
CA ALA A 294 -24.73 -21.16 -0.11
C ALA A 294 -25.63 -20.08 0.51
N ALA A 295 -25.15 -19.34 1.51
CA ALA A 295 -25.88 -18.19 2.07
C ALA A 295 -26.03 -17.05 1.06
N LEU A 296 -24.96 -16.70 0.34
CA LEU A 296 -25.01 -15.72 -0.74
C LEU A 296 -25.98 -16.15 -1.85
N ALA A 297 -25.99 -17.43 -2.22
CA ALA A 297 -26.88 -17.99 -3.24
C ALA A 297 -28.37 -17.95 -2.82
N ARG A 298 -28.67 -18.07 -1.52
CA ARG A 298 -30.02 -17.86 -0.98
C ARG A 298 -30.44 -16.38 -0.90
N GLY A 299 -29.58 -15.48 -1.35
CA GLY A 299 -29.84 -14.05 -1.30
C GLY A 299 -29.70 -13.44 0.09
N GLN A 300 -28.84 -13.99 0.95
CA GLN A 300 -28.45 -13.36 2.20
C GLN A 300 -27.24 -12.42 2.00
N HIS A 301 -27.07 -11.48 2.92
CA HIS A 301 -25.81 -10.76 3.12
C HIS A 301 -24.89 -11.61 4.04
N LEU A 302 -23.60 -11.25 4.18
CA LEU A 302 -22.71 -11.90 5.15
C LEU A 302 -22.26 -10.89 6.21
N LEU A 303 -22.40 -11.26 7.48
CA LEU A 303 -21.82 -10.54 8.61
C LEU A 303 -20.80 -11.45 9.29
N PHE A 304 -19.52 -11.08 9.23
CA PHE A 304 -18.43 -11.87 9.79
C PHE A 304 -18.18 -11.45 11.24
N THR A 305 -18.35 -12.39 12.17
CA THR A 305 -17.92 -12.20 13.56
C THR A 305 -16.39 -12.15 13.65
N PRO A 306 -15.80 -11.52 14.70
CA PRO A 306 -14.35 -11.38 14.79
C PRO A 306 -13.65 -12.75 14.90
N GLY A 307 -12.75 -13.01 13.94
CA GLY A 307 -11.87 -14.19 13.94
C GLY A 307 -11.20 -14.41 12.58
N VAL A 308 -10.51 -15.53 12.43
CA VAL A 308 -9.81 -15.93 11.20
C VAL A 308 -10.58 -17.05 10.48
N TYR A 309 -10.91 -16.81 9.22
CA TYR A 309 -11.66 -17.68 8.33
C TYR A 309 -10.70 -18.23 7.29
N ARG A 310 -10.42 -19.52 7.38
CA ARG A 310 -9.50 -20.21 6.48
C ARG A 310 -10.30 -20.80 5.33
N LEU A 311 -10.18 -20.19 4.16
CA LEU A 311 -11.01 -20.47 2.99
C LEU A 311 -10.21 -21.19 1.91
N ASP A 312 -10.66 -22.38 1.55
CA ASP A 312 -10.11 -23.23 0.49
C ASP A 312 -10.66 -22.90 -0.89
N ALA A 313 -11.73 -22.11 -0.96
CA ALA A 313 -12.32 -21.59 -2.19
C ALA A 313 -12.72 -20.11 -2.03
N PRO A 314 -12.87 -19.35 -3.13
CA PRO A 314 -13.34 -17.98 -3.06
C PRO A 314 -14.80 -17.90 -2.62
N LEU A 315 -15.13 -16.83 -1.89
CA LEU A 315 -16.50 -16.37 -1.76
C LEU A 315 -16.92 -15.71 -3.08
N ARG A 316 -17.98 -16.19 -3.71
CA ARG A 316 -18.48 -15.75 -5.02
C ARG A 316 -19.68 -14.83 -4.83
N VAL A 317 -19.53 -13.56 -5.16
CA VAL A 317 -20.60 -12.57 -5.07
C VAL A 317 -21.13 -12.28 -6.47
N THR A 318 -22.22 -12.96 -6.83
CA THR A 318 -22.80 -12.93 -8.19
C THR A 318 -24.04 -12.04 -8.30
N ALA A 319 -24.54 -11.52 -7.17
CA ALA A 319 -25.75 -10.71 -7.11
C ALA A 319 -25.43 -9.26 -6.71
N ALA A 320 -26.21 -8.32 -7.26
CA ALA A 320 -26.10 -6.90 -6.92
C ALA A 320 -26.44 -6.62 -5.45
N ASN A 321 -25.95 -5.50 -4.91
CA ASN A 321 -26.26 -4.97 -3.58
C ASN A 321 -25.92 -5.88 -2.39
N ARG A 322 -25.09 -6.91 -2.59
CA ARG A 322 -24.65 -7.79 -1.49
C ARG A 322 -23.71 -7.03 -0.55
N VAL A 323 -23.86 -7.29 0.73
CA VAL A 323 -23.06 -6.66 1.79
C VAL A 323 -22.30 -7.78 2.49
N LEU A 324 -20.98 -7.69 2.47
CA LEU A 324 -20.08 -8.55 3.21
C LEU A 324 -19.35 -7.64 4.20
N LEU A 325 -19.80 -7.66 5.45
CA LEU A 325 -19.33 -6.78 6.51
C LEU A 325 -18.64 -7.59 7.59
N GLY A 326 -17.42 -7.21 7.98
CA GLY A 326 -16.82 -7.67 9.22
C GLY A 326 -17.30 -6.84 10.41
N ILE A 327 -17.68 -7.50 11.50
CA ILE A 327 -17.68 -6.88 12.83
C ILE A 327 -16.21 -6.76 13.22
N TRP A 328 -15.62 -5.63 12.84
CA TRP A 328 -14.17 -5.44 12.75
C TRP A 328 -13.47 -6.39 11.77
N LEU A 329 -12.12 -6.39 11.76
CA LEU A 329 -11.18 -7.16 10.93
C LEU A 329 -11.25 -8.68 11.11
N ALA A 330 -12.45 -9.22 10.91
CA ALA A 330 -12.62 -10.60 10.51
C ALA A 330 -11.70 -10.84 9.31
N THR A 331 -10.86 -11.87 9.44
CA THR A 331 -9.74 -12.10 8.54
C THR A 331 -10.07 -13.27 7.63
N LEU A 332 -10.10 -13.05 6.33
CA LEU A 332 -10.26 -14.10 5.32
C LEU A 332 -8.87 -14.51 4.84
N GLN A 333 -8.46 -15.74 5.14
CA GLN A 333 -7.16 -16.28 4.79
C GLN A 333 -7.28 -17.32 3.69
N ALA A 334 -6.55 -17.15 2.59
CA ALA A 334 -6.45 -18.17 1.54
C ALA A 334 -5.65 -19.36 2.07
N VAL A 335 -6.07 -20.61 1.81
CA VAL A 335 -5.29 -21.79 2.25
C VAL A 335 -4.77 -22.67 1.12
N GLN A 336 -5.32 -22.61 -0.09
CA GLN A 336 -4.93 -23.47 -1.22
C GLN A 336 -4.40 -22.69 -2.43
N GLY A 337 -3.89 -21.47 -2.23
CA GLY A 337 -3.49 -20.59 -3.34
C GLY A 337 -4.68 -20.05 -4.14
N ASN A 338 -5.89 -20.16 -3.58
CA ASN A 338 -7.14 -19.64 -4.11
C ASN A 338 -7.28 -18.12 -3.84
N ALA A 339 -8.10 -17.45 -4.65
CA ALA A 339 -8.67 -16.17 -4.22
C ALA A 339 -9.59 -16.39 -3.01
N VAL A 340 -9.69 -15.40 -2.12
CA VAL A 340 -10.66 -15.43 -1.01
C VAL A 340 -11.98 -14.79 -1.36
N LEU A 341 -12.00 -13.86 -2.34
CA LEU A 341 -13.21 -13.17 -2.78
C LEU A 341 -13.20 -12.94 -4.29
N GLU A 342 -14.29 -13.29 -4.94
CA GLU A 342 -14.57 -13.02 -6.35
C GLU A 342 -15.92 -12.31 -6.46
N ILE A 343 -15.92 -11.08 -6.95
CA ILE A 343 -17.13 -10.29 -7.20
C ILE A 343 -17.35 -10.25 -8.72
N ASP A 344 -18.54 -10.64 -9.16
CA ASP A 344 -18.95 -10.53 -10.57
C ASP A 344 -19.14 -9.07 -10.99
N ASP A 345 -19.39 -8.84 -12.28
CA ASP A 345 -19.69 -7.51 -12.85
C ASP A 345 -21.10 -7.03 -12.47
N VAL A 346 -21.33 -6.81 -11.17
CA VAL A 346 -22.63 -6.45 -10.57
C VAL A 346 -22.54 -5.18 -9.72
N PRO A 347 -23.58 -4.31 -9.75
CA PRO A 347 -23.55 -3.05 -9.02
C PRO A 347 -23.77 -3.23 -7.51
N GLY A 348 -23.30 -2.25 -6.75
CA GLY A 348 -23.71 -2.02 -5.36
C GLY A 348 -23.16 -2.98 -4.31
N VAL A 349 -22.31 -3.92 -4.69
CA VAL A 349 -21.65 -4.80 -3.72
C VAL A 349 -20.82 -3.98 -2.74
N THR A 350 -20.89 -4.31 -1.46
CA THR A 350 -20.10 -3.64 -0.42
C THR A 350 -19.29 -4.66 0.37
N ILE A 351 -17.98 -4.46 0.38
CA ILE A 351 -17.03 -5.24 1.18
C ILE A 351 -16.42 -4.29 2.19
N ALA A 352 -16.64 -4.55 3.48
CA ALA A 352 -16.23 -3.60 4.50
C ALA A 352 -15.71 -4.26 5.79
N GLY A 353 -14.70 -3.64 6.39
CA GLY A 353 -14.15 -4.05 7.68
C GLY A 353 -13.54 -5.45 7.65
N LEU A 354 -12.80 -5.83 6.60
CA LEU A 354 -12.21 -7.16 6.49
C LEU A 354 -10.71 -7.07 6.31
N MET A 355 -9.99 -8.06 6.84
CA MET A 355 -8.60 -8.29 6.47
C MET A 355 -8.51 -9.48 5.51
N ILE A 356 -7.72 -9.33 4.46
CA ILE A 356 -7.38 -10.39 3.53
C ILE A 356 -5.95 -10.81 3.80
N ASP A 357 -5.76 -12.04 4.25
CA ASP A 357 -4.46 -12.56 4.64
C ASP A 357 -4.01 -13.62 3.64
N ALA A 358 -2.81 -13.46 3.09
CA ALA A 358 -2.25 -14.48 2.21
C ALA A 358 -1.86 -15.72 3.03
N GLY A 359 -2.24 -16.90 2.55
CA GLY A 359 -1.75 -18.16 3.10
C GLY A 359 -0.32 -18.49 2.67
N ALA A 360 0.19 -19.59 3.21
CA ALA A 360 1.51 -20.12 2.87
C ALA A 360 1.64 -20.51 1.38
N VAL A 361 0.52 -20.90 0.74
CA VAL A 361 0.44 -21.21 -0.69
C VAL A 361 0.14 -19.94 -1.47
N ARG A 362 1.02 -19.61 -2.43
CA ARG A 362 0.88 -18.41 -3.27
C ARG A 362 -0.46 -18.41 -3.99
N SER A 363 -1.23 -17.34 -3.79
CA SER A 363 -2.43 -17.04 -4.57
C SER A 363 -2.08 -16.07 -5.71
N LEU A 364 -2.60 -16.30 -6.92
CA LEU A 364 -2.39 -15.36 -8.04
C LEU A 364 -3.13 -14.05 -7.83
N VAL A 365 -4.32 -14.14 -7.24
CA VAL A 365 -5.21 -13.04 -6.87
C VAL A 365 -5.78 -13.38 -5.50
N LEU A 366 -5.85 -12.40 -4.59
CA LEU A 366 -6.52 -12.56 -3.29
C LEU A 366 -7.98 -12.09 -3.36
N VAL A 367 -8.23 -10.96 -4.02
CA VAL A 367 -9.57 -10.41 -4.26
C VAL A 367 -9.70 -9.99 -5.72
N GLN A 368 -10.77 -10.42 -6.38
CA GLN A 368 -11.17 -9.98 -7.71
C GLN A 368 -12.46 -9.14 -7.61
N VAL A 369 -12.45 -7.94 -8.20
CA VAL A 369 -13.65 -7.10 -8.37
C VAL A 369 -13.92 -6.93 -9.85
N GLY A 370 -14.93 -7.61 -10.36
CA GLY A 370 -15.18 -7.73 -11.80
C GLY A 370 -14.25 -8.77 -12.45
N PRO A 371 -14.78 -9.71 -13.25
CA PRO A 371 -13.96 -10.61 -14.05
C PRO A 371 -13.11 -9.83 -15.06
N ARG A 372 -11.92 -10.35 -15.40
CA ARG A 372 -11.04 -9.72 -16.40
C ARG A 372 -11.79 -9.50 -17.73
N GLY A 373 -11.82 -8.26 -18.20
CA GLY A 373 -12.51 -7.88 -19.43
C GLY A 373 -13.98 -7.47 -19.26
N CYS A 374 -14.47 -7.33 -18.02
CA CYS A 374 -15.79 -6.77 -17.75
C CYS A 374 -15.90 -5.32 -18.26
N THR A 375 -17.08 -4.95 -18.78
CA THR A 375 -17.36 -3.63 -19.38
C THR A 375 -18.57 -2.92 -18.75
N GLY A 376 -19.16 -3.49 -17.69
CA GLY A 376 -20.28 -2.90 -16.96
C GLY A 376 -19.97 -1.51 -16.40
N ASP A 377 -20.94 -0.60 -16.49
CA ASP A 377 -20.87 0.73 -15.90
C ASP A 377 -21.78 0.82 -14.67
N HIS A 378 -21.15 0.91 -13.50
CA HIS A 378 -21.84 0.96 -12.21
C HIS A 378 -21.76 2.34 -11.53
N ARG A 379 -21.54 3.44 -12.28
CA ARG A 379 -21.32 4.80 -11.71
C ARG A 379 -22.43 5.32 -10.78
N HIS A 380 -23.65 4.78 -10.90
CA HIS A 380 -24.79 5.18 -10.07
C HIS A 380 -24.95 4.33 -8.81
N ASN A 381 -24.32 3.15 -8.77
CA ASN A 381 -24.33 2.26 -7.64
C ASN A 381 -23.03 1.42 -7.64
N PRO A 382 -21.88 2.04 -7.32
CA PRO A 382 -20.59 1.38 -7.47
C PRO A 382 -20.38 0.31 -6.40
N VAL A 383 -19.42 -0.58 -6.66
CA VAL A 383 -18.85 -1.44 -5.63
C VAL A 383 -18.11 -0.55 -4.61
N LEU A 384 -18.32 -0.82 -3.32
CA LEU A 384 -17.63 -0.14 -2.22
C LEU A 384 -16.68 -1.10 -1.53
N LEU A 385 -15.40 -0.73 -1.45
CA LEU A 385 -14.41 -1.35 -0.58
C LEU A 385 -14.04 -0.34 0.51
N ALA A 386 -14.28 -0.67 1.77
CA ALA A 386 -14.04 0.24 2.89
C ALA A 386 -13.40 -0.50 4.06
N ASP A 387 -12.24 -0.03 4.52
CA ASP A 387 -11.47 -0.71 5.58
C ASP A 387 -11.20 -2.19 5.22
N LEU A 388 -10.82 -2.40 3.95
CA LEU A 388 -10.35 -3.67 3.42
C LEU A 388 -8.82 -3.64 3.40
N PHE A 389 -8.18 -4.46 4.23
CA PHE A 389 -6.73 -4.49 4.35
C PHE A 389 -6.16 -5.79 3.80
N PHE A 390 -4.95 -5.73 3.25
CA PHE A 390 -4.24 -6.89 2.75
C PHE A 390 -2.96 -7.09 3.55
N ARG A 391 -2.73 -8.31 4.01
CA ARG A 391 -1.48 -8.74 4.66
C ARG A 391 -0.90 -9.92 3.90
N VAL A 392 0.41 -9.85 3.64
CA VAL A 392 1.16 -10.90 2.94
C VAL A 392 2.43 -11.14 3.76
N ASP A 393 2.40 -12.12 4.65
CA ASP A 393 3.47 -12.37 5.60
C ASP A 393 4.61 -13.24 5.03
N GLY A 394 5.85 -12.83 5.34
CA GLY A 394 7.09 -13.57 5.11
C GLY A 394 8.31 -12.70 5.43
N GLY A 395 9.17 -13.14 6.35
CA GLY A 395 10.46 -12.47 6.61
C GLY A 395 11.35 -12.54 5.36
N THR A 396 11.80 -11.39 4.87
CA THR A 396 12.70 -11.32 3.71
C THR A 396 14.12 -10.99 4.13
N GLY A 397 15.10 -11.45 3.38
CA GLY A 397 16.51 -11.13 3.58
C GLY A 397 17.28 -11.15 2.27
N SER A 398 18.51 -10.66 2.28
CA SER A 398 19.42 -10.73 1.14
C SER A 398 20.74 -11.36 1.56
N GLN A 399 21.32 -12.22 0.72
CA GLN A 399 22.62 -12.84 0.95
C GLN A 399 23.42 -12.86 -0.36
N GLY A 400 24.75 -12.78 -0.29
CA GLY A 400 25.62 -13.10 -1.42
C GLY A 400 25.69 -14.61 -1.71
N ASN A 401 26.21 -14.96 -2.89
CA ASN A 401 26.44 -16.35 -3.30
C ASN A 401 27.90 -16.55 -3.74
N PRO A 402 28.74 -17.25 -2.96
CA PRO A 402 30.13 -17.52 -3.35
C PRO A 402 30.26 -18.61 -4.43
N GLY A 403 29.19 -19.36 -4.71
CA GLY A 403 29.17 -20.43 -5.72
C GLY A 403 28.83 -19.95 -7.14
N LEU A 404 28.86 -18.64 -7.39
CA LEU A 404 28.60 -18.09 -8.72
C LEU A 404 29.70 -18.52 -9.70
N LEU A 405 29.28 -19.00 -10.85
CA LEU A 405 30.16 -19.17 -11.99
C LEU A 405 30.56 -17.79 -12.53
N PRO A 406 31.82 -17.62 -12.96
CA PRO A 406 32.24 -16.38 -13.59
C PRO A 406 31.52 -16.18 -14.92
N TYR A 407 31.32 -14.92 -15.29
CA TYR A 407 31.00 -14.56 -16.67
C TYR A 407 32.02 -15.20 -17.61
N LYS A 408 31.53 -15.93 -18.61
CA LYS A 408 32.38 -16.46 -19.68
C LYS A 408 31.91 -15.88 -21.00
N SER A 409 32.86 -15.48 -21.83
CA SER A 409 32.58 -14.94 -23.17
C SER A 409 33.37 -15.68 -24.22
N LYS A 410 32.74 -15.93 -25.37
CA LYS A 410 33.42 -16.32 -26.62
C LYS A 410 33.25 -15.19 -27.61
N ASN A 411 34.36 -14.63 -28.07
CA ASN A 411 34.38 -13.46 -28.93
C ASN A 411 34.96 -13.84 -30.29
N LEU A 412 34.36 -13.29 -31.34
CA LEU A 412 34.84 -13.35 -32.71
C LEU A 412 34.88 -11.90 -33.24
N ASP A 413 36.05 -11.47 -33.66
CA ASP A 413 36.29 -10.10 -34.13
C ASP A 413 37.00 -10.18 -35.49
N PHE A 414 36.49 -9.45 -36.48
CA PHE A 414 37.11 -9.28 -37.80
C PHE A 414 37.30 -7.79 -38.04
N SER A 415 38.51 -7.37 -38.39
CA SER A 415 38.79 -5.97 -38.74
C SER A 415 39.58 -5.85 -40.04
N ALA A 416 39.29 -4.79 -40.77
CA ALA A 416 40.04 -4.37 -41.96
C ALA A 416 40.42 -2.91 -41.81
N GLU A 417 41.71 -2.62 -42.01
CA GLU A 417 42.29 -1.30 -41.82
C GLU A 417 43.07 -0.88 -43.07
N TRP A 418 42.87 0.36 -43.51
CA TRP A 418 43.58 0.93 -44.64
C TRP A 418 44.23 2.26 -44.27
N TYR A 419 45.56 2.25 -44.23
CA TYR A 419 46.41 3.42 -43.98
C TYR A 419 46.85 4.03 -45.32
N TYR A 420 46.11 5.03 -45.79
CA TYR A 420 46.36 5.64 -47.11
C TYR A 420 47.30 6.85 -47.05
N ARG A 421 47.61 7.36 -45.85
CA ARG A 421 48.60 8.41 -45.55
C ARG A 421 49.23 8.17 -44.15
N PRO A 422 50.39 8.77 -43.82
CA PRO A 422 51.09 8.53 -42.55
C PRO A 422 50.26 8.77 -41.28
N ASP A 423 49.25 9.63 -41.35
CA ASP A 423 48.41 10.07 -40.23
C ASP A 423 46.90 9.89 -40.51
N SER A 424 46.55 9.16 -41.57
CA SER A 424 45.16 8.98 -41.99
C SER A 424 44.85 7.51 -42.28
N TYR A 425 43.73 7.03 -41.73
CA TYR A 425 43.29 5.65 -41.91
C TYR A 425 41.76 5.54 -41.94
N ILE A 426 41.29 4.43 -42.48
CA ILE A 426 39.90 3.95 -42.37
C ILE A 426 39.96 2.55 -41.75
N SER A 427 39.10 2.28 -40.77
CA SER A 427 38.92 0.98 -40.16
C SER A 427 37.45 0.59 -40.18
N VAL A 428 37.19 -0.68 -40.49
CA VAL A 428 35.89 -1.33 -40.36
C VAL A 428 36.09 -2.61 -39.57
N GLY A 429 35.36 -2.76 -38.48
CA GLY A 429 35.34 -3.94 -37.64
C GLY A 429 33.95 -4.53 -37.55
N TYR A 430 33.85 -5.86 -37.51
CA TYR A 430 32.68 -6.59 -37.07
C TYR A 430 33.04 -7.39 -35.83
N PHE A 431 32.17 -7.36 -34.82
CA PHE A 431 32.34 -8.16 -33.61
C PHE A 431 31.09 -8.99 -33.32
N HIS A 432 31.30 -10.16 -32.74
CA HIS A 432 30.26 -11.01 -32.18
C HIS A 432 30.75 -11.62 -30.87
N LYS A 433 30.03 -11.39 -29.79
CA LYS A 433 30.36 -11.82 -28.43
C LYS A 433 29.21 -12.64 -27.87
N SER A 434 29.49 -13.87 -27.46
CA SER A 434 28.53 -14.76 -26.82
C SER A 434 28.89 -14.91 -25.35
N VAL A 435 28.04 -14.38 -24.46
CA VAL A 435 28.27 -14.31 -23.03
C VAL A 435 27.33 -15.26 -22.30
N VAL A 436 27.85 -16.02 -21.34
CA VAL A 436 27.11 -16.95 -20.48
C VAL A 436 27.36 -16.68 -18.99
N ASN A 437 26.54 -17.30 -18.14
CA ASN A 437 26.58 -17.23 -16.68
C ASN A 437 26.22 -15.87 -16.10
N PHE A 438 25.26 -15.16 -16.70
CA PHE A 438 24.83 -13.86 -16.18
C PHE A 438 24.37 -13.94 -14.73
N ILE A 439 24.81 -13.02 -13.88
CA ILE A 439 24.42 -13.02 -12.47
C ILE A 439 23.13 -12.22 -12.33
N GLY A 440 22.05 -12.89 -11.91
CA GLY A 440 20.76 -12.29 -11.58
C GLY A 440 20.38 -12.53 -10.12
N THR A 441 19.19 -12.09 -9.71
CA THR A 441 18.67 -12.31 -8.35
C THR A 441 17.65 -13.45 -8.35
N GLY A 442 17.91 -14.49 -7.55
CA GLY A 442 16.98 -15.58 -7.27
C GLY A 442 16.45 -15.53 -5.83
N GLN A 443 15.38 -16.28 -5.54
CA GLN A 443 14.82 -16.40 -4.19
C GLN A 443 14.93 -17.84 -3.70
N VAL A 444 15.44 -18.02 -2.49
CA VAL A 444 15.50 -19.32 -1.81
C VAL A 444 14.87 -19.21 -0.42
N LYS A 445 13.97 -20.12 -0.09
CA LYS A 445 13.45 -20.25 1.27
C LYS A 445 14.44 -21.07 2.09
N LYS A 446 14.93 -20.51 3.19
CA LYS A 446 15.87 -21.23 4.06
C LYS A 446 15.85 -20.74 5.51
N PRO A 447 16.30 -21.57 6.47
CA PRO A 447 16.65 -21.10 7.80
C PRO A 447 17.76 -20.05 7.74
N VAL A 448 17.66 -19.05 8.62
CA VAL A 448 18.70 -18.02 8.80
C VAL A 448 19.01 -17.89 10.29
N PHE A 449 20.29 -17.75 10.62
CA PHE A 449 20.82 -17.59 11.99
C PHE A 449 20.49 -18.71 12.97
N GLY A 450 20.14 -19.91 12.47
CA GLY A 450 19.75 -21.03 13.33
C GLY A 450 18.51 -20.74 14.17
N LEU A 451 17.68 -19.77 13.76
CA LEU A 451 16.46 -19.42 14.46
C LEU A 451 15.44 -20.55 14.31
N THR A 452 14.93 -21.00 15.44
CA THR A 452 13.91 -22.03 15.51
C THR A 452 12.63 -21.47 16.12
N ASN A 453 11.50 -22.07 15.74
CA ASN A 453 10.17 -21.63 16.12
C ASN A 453 9.64 -22.50 17.27
N PRO A 454 9.71 -22.06 18.53
CA PRO A 454 9.18 -22.85 19.64
C PRO A 454 7.64 -22.98 19.60
N ALA A 455 6.95 -22.21 18.75
CA ALA A 455 5.48 -22.21 18.65
C ALA A 455 4.92 -23.38 17.83
N ASP A 456 5.75 -24.18 17.15
CA ASP A 456 5.35 -25.39 16.43
C ASP A 456 6.18 -26.63 16.83
N GLY A 457 7.07 -26.45 17.81
CA GLY A 457 8.01 -27.45 18.29
C GLY A 457 7.42 -28.52 19.22
N PRO A 458 8.21 -29.54 19.60
CA PRO A 458 7.76 -30.66 20.43
C PRO A 458 7.15 -30.24 21.76
N ARG A 459 7.63 -29.15 22.37
CA ARG A 459 7.13 -28.63 23.65
C ARG A 459 5.72 -28.03 23.52
N TYR A 460 5.47 -27.30 22.42
CA TYR A 460 4.14 -26.79 22.08
C TYR A 460 3.16 -27.95 21.84
N LYS A 461 3.59 -28.99 21.12
CA LYS A 461 2.77 -30.20 20.89
C LYS A 461 2.48 -30.98 22.17
N ALA A 462 3.48 -31.17 23.03
CA ALA A 462 3.31 -31.83 24.32
C ALA A 462 2.36 -31.04 25.25
N ALA A 463 2.42 -29.71 25.21
CA ALA A 463 1.49 -28.85 25.92
C ALA A 463 0.06 -29.01 25.40
N LEU A 464 -0.14 -29.02 24.08
CA LEU A 464 -1.46 -29.27 23.47
C LEU A 464 -2.01 -30.65 23.77
N GLU A 465 -1.17 -31.67 23.79
CA GLU A 465 -1.57 -33.05 24.11
C GLU A 465 -1.98 -33.19 25.59
N ALA A 466 -1.25 -32.54 26.50
CA ALA A 466 -1.52 -32.58 27.93
C ALA A 466 -2.74 -31.73 28.35
N LEU A 467 -2.94 -30.57 27.70
CA LEU A 467 -3.98 -29.61 28.06
C LEU A 467 -5.25 -29.73 27.21
N GLY A 468 -5.17 -30.47 26.10
CA GLY A 468 -6.25 -30.63 25.14
C GLY A 468 -6.43 -29.44 24.19
N ALA A 469 -7.27 -29.62 23.17
CA ALA A 469 -7.48 -28.65 22.10
C ALA A 469 -8.07 -27.29 22.54
N GLY A 470 -8.57 -27.20 23.78
CA GLY A 470 -9.13 -25.97 24.36
C GLY A 470 -8.13 -25.11 25.15
N ALA A 471 -6.87 -25.52 25.24
CA ALA A 471 -5.84 -24.80 25.99
C ALA A 471 -5.57 -23.40 25.40
N THR A 472 -5.61 -22.37 26.24
CA THR A 472 -5.28 -21.02 25.80
C THR A 472 -3.78 -20.88 25.57
N SER A 473 -3.37 -19.84 24.82
CA SER A 473 -1.94 -19.55 24.66
C SER A 473 -1.24 -19.29 25.99
N ASN A 474 -1.94 -18.80 27.01
CA ASN A 474 -1.36 -18.67 28.34
C ASN A 474 -1.18 -20.05 28.99
N ASP A 475 -2.19 -20.92 28.96
CA ASP A 475 -2.09 -22.27 29.54
C ASP A 475 -0.94 -23.07 28.93
N ILE A 476 -0.79 -23.00 27.61
CA ILE A 476 0.32 -23.61 26.87
C ILE A 476 1.67 -23.02 27.32
N ARG A 477 1.76 -21.69 27.43
CA ARG A 477 2.99 -21.02 27.89
C ARG A 477 3.33 -21.38 29.34
N GLN A 478 2.35 -21.39 30.24
CA GLN A 478 2.54 -21.76 31.64
C GLN A 478 2.94 -23.22 31.78
N TYR A 479 2.33 -24.11 31.00
CA TYR A 479 2.76 -25.50 30.91
C TYR A 479 4.21 -25.60 30.44
N ILE A 480 4.62 -24.83 29.43
CA ILE A 480 6.00 -24.85 28.94
C ILE A 480 6.96 -24.28 30.00
N PHE A 481 6.61 -23.19 30.68
CA PHE A 481 7.41 -22.64 31.78
C PHE A 481 7.59 -23.63 32.93
N ALA A 482 6.53 -24.36 33.29
CA ALA A 482 6.56 -25.31 34.39
C ALA A 482 7.28 -26.62 34.05
N ASN A 483 7.12 -27.14 32.83
CA ASN A 483 7.61 -28.47 32.45
C ASN A 483 8.94 -28.45 31.69
N TYR A 484 9.32 -27.32 31.11
CA TYR A 484 10.59 -27.15 30.39
C TYR A 484 11.39 -25.93 30.88
N PRO A 485 11.75 -25.88 32.18
CA PRO A 485 12.45 -24.73 32.77
C PRO A 485 13.81 -24.43 32.12
N GLY A 486 14.43 -25.42 31.47
CA GLY A 486 15.68 -25.24 30.72
C GLY A 486 15.52 -24.58 29.34
N SER A 487 14.31 -24.47 28.81
CA SER A 487 14.02 -23.87 27.49
C SER A 487 13.35 -22.50 27.60
N VAL A 488 13.37 -21.88 28.77
CA VAL A 488 12.62 -20.66 29.05
C VAL A 488 13.45 -19.69 29.88
N LYS A 489 13.19 -18.40 29.70
CA LYS A 489 13.74 -17.35 30.55
C LYS A 489 12.59 -16.60 31.19
N ILE A 490 12.31 -16.91 32.45
CA ILE A 490 11.28 -16.22 33.22
C ILE A 490 11.82 -14.83 33.59
N THR A 491 11.08 -13.79 33.21
CA THR A 491 11.41 -12.38 33.48
C THR A 491 10.52 -11.75 34.54
N GLY A 492 9.45 -12.45 34.95
CA GLY A 492 8.57 -12.03 36.06
C GLY A 492 7.41 -13.01 36.31
N GLY A 493 6.47 -12.63 37.19
CA GLY A 493 5.26 -13.40 37.50
C GLY A 493 5.37 -14.34 38.71
N THR A 494 4.26 -15.02 39.00
CA THR A 494 4.13 -15.99 40.11
C THR A 494 3.97 -17.42 39.58
N PRO A 495 4.22 -18.47 40.39
CA PRO A 495 3.99 -19.85 39.97
C PRO A 495 2.59 -20.07 39.41
N GLY A 496 2.49 -20.56 38.17
CA GLY A 496 1.24 -20.72 37.41
C GLY A 496 0.83 -19.50 36.57
N ASN A 497 1.58 -18.40 36.62
CA ASN A 497 1.40 -17.21 35.76
C ASN A 497 2.74 -16.48 35.55
N TYR A 498 3.75 -17.21 35.11
CA TYR A 498 5.06 -16.67 34.77
C TYR A 498 5.02 -15.83 33.49
N THR A 499 5.77 -14.73 33.47
CA THR A 499 6.09 -13.95 32.26
C THR A 499 7.54 -14.20 31.88
N GLY A 500 7.82 -14.23 30.59
CA GLY A 500 9.15 -14.61 30.10
C GLY A 500 9.18 -15.04 28.65
N ASP A 501 10.37 -15.46 28.24
CA ASP A 501 10.66 -15.93 26.89
C ASP A 501 10.64 -17.46 26.86
N ILE A 502 10.03 -18.04 25.83
CA ILE A 502 10.25 -19.44 25.48
C ILE A 502 11.32 -19.41 24.40
N LEU A 503 12.46 -20.01 24.70
CA LEU A 503 13.62 -20.01 23.82
C LEU A 503 13.40 -21.07 22.73
N GLY A 504 13.77 -20.72 21.49
CA GLY A 504 13.91 -21.69 20.43
C GLY A 504 15.08 -22.63 20.73
N LEU A 505 14.86 -23.93 20.63
CA LEU A 505 15.85 -24.98 20.82
C LEU A 505 16.09 -25.77 19.51
N PRO A 506 17.17 -26.57 19.40
CA PRO A 506 17.50 -27.31 18.19
C PRO A 506 16.44 -28.33 17.74
N GLU A 507 15.60 -28.81 18.65
CA GLU A 507 14.49 -29.72 18.35
C GLU A 507 13.25 -29.03 17.76
N ASP A 508 13.20 -27.69 17.75
CA ASP A 508 12.11 -26.92 17.17
C ASP A 508 12.29 -26.74 15.64
N ALA A 509 11.20 -26.51 14.91
CA ALA A 509 11.30 -26.34 13.46
C ALA A 509 12.05 -25.03 13.12
N PRO A 510 12.83 -25.00 12.02
CA PRO A 510 13.51 -23.77 11.61
C PRO A 510 12.52 -22.70 11.15
N VAL A 511 12.78 -21.45 11.52
CA VAL A 511 12.11 -20.29 10.93
C VAL A 511 12.63 -20.10 9.51
N LEU A 512 11.76 -20.24 8.50
CA LEU A 512 12.14 -20.07 7.10
C LEU A 512 11.98 -18.61 6.66
N PHE A 513 13.04 -18.05 6.11
CA PHE A 513 13.06 -16.72 5.48
C PHE A 513 13.11 -16.86 3.97
N THR A 514 12.49 -15.92 3.26
CA THR A 514 12.69 -15.77 1.82
C THR A 514 13.94 -14.93 1.59
N VAL A 515 15.03 -15.57 1.17
CA VAL A 515 16.33 -14.91 0.97
C VAL A 515 16.56 -14.66 -0.51
N ASN A 516 16.69 -13.39 -0.89
CA ASN A 516 17.19 -12.99 -2.20
C ASN A 516 18.70 -13.30 -2.27
N THR A 517 19.13 -14.04 -3.28
CA THR A 517 20.53 -14.41 -3.48
C THR A 517 20.92 -14.26 -4.95
N PRO A 518 22.14 -13.80 -5.26
CA PRO A 518 22.66 -13.88 -6.61
C PRO A 518 22.67 -15.33 -7.13
N VAL A 519 22.27 -15.53 -8.37
CA VAL A 519 22.28 -16.83 -9.08
C VAL A 519 22.78 -16.64 -10.51
N ASN A 520 23.43 -17.66 -11.07
CA ASN A 520 23.72 -17.65 -12.51
C ASN A 520 22.46 -17.98 -13.29
N ASN A 521 22.11 -17.11 -14.24
CA ASN A 521 21.12 -17.36 -15.26
C ASN A 521 21.69 -18.39 -16.26
N ASN A 522 20.84 -19.30 -16.73
CA ASN A 522 21.16 -20.31 -17.74
C ASN A 522 21.08 -19.76 -19.18
N GLN A 523 20.66 -18.51 -19.36
CA GLN A 523 20.59 -17.86 -20.66
C GLN A 523 21.98 -17.47 -21.18
N THR A 524 22.16 -17.68 -22.48
CA THR A 524 23.29 -17.15 -23.26
C THR A 524 22.81 -15.87 -23.94
N ALA A 525 23.60 -14.80 -23.88
CA ALA A 525 23.28 -13.55 -24.56
C ALA A 525 24.36 -13.25 -25.61
N ASN A 526 23.94 -13.01 -26.84
CA ASN A 526 24.81 -12.68 -27.94
C ASN A 526 24.72 -11.17 -28.24
N VAL A 527 25.87 -10.53 -28.40
CA VAL A 527 26.00 -9.12 -28.76
C VAL A 527 26.83 -9.05 -30.03
N HIS A 528 26.37 -8.33 -31.04
CA HIS A 528 27.07 -8.18 -32.29
C HIS A 528 26.92 -6.78 -32.85
N GLY A 529 27.83 -6.40 -33.73
CA GLY A 529 27.86 -5.03 -34.20
C GLY A 529 29.01 -4.73 -35.15
N TRP A 530 29.01 -3.49 -35.60
CA TRP A 530 30.01 -2.94 -36.50
C TRP A 530 30.65 -1.71 -35.88
N GLU A 531 31.96 -1.57 -36.05
CA GLU A 531 32.73 -0.40 -35.66
C GLU A 531 33.36 0.22 -36.90
N PHE A 532 33.20 1.53 -37.05
CA PHE A 532 33.78 2.32 -38.13
C PHE A 532 34.64 3.42 -37.53
N ALA A 533 35.87 3.54 -38.00
CA ALA A 533 36.76 4.63 -37.61
C ALA A 533 37.40 5.27 -38.84
N VAL A 534 37.43 6.60 -38.89
CA VAL A 534 38.12 7.38 -39.91
C VAL A 534 38.94 8.43 -39.21
N GLN A 535 40.25 8.46 -39.48
CA GLN A 535 41.09 9.60 -39.18
C GLN A 535 41.62 10.17 -40.48
N HIS A 536 41.52 11.49 -40.63
CA HIS A 536 42.01 12.18 -41.81
C HIS A 536 42.64 13.51 -41.43
N SER A 537 43.91 13.68 -41.79
CA SER A 537 44.57 14.98 -41.75
C SER A 537 44.50 15.65 -43.12
N PHE A 538 44.09 16.91 -43.12
CA PHE A 538 43.93 17.72 -44.32
C PHE A 538 45.27 18.37 -44.69
N TRP A 539 46.06 17.67 -45.50
CA TRP A 539 47.38 18.13 -45.98
C TRP A 539 48.29 18.57 -44.82
N GLU A 540 49.18 19.53 -45.05
CA GLU A 540 50.02 20.11 -43.99
C GLU A 540 49.35 21.27 -43.26
N THR A 541 48.02 21.41 -43.30
CA THR A 541 47.35 22.59 -42.69
C THR A 541 47.33 22.54 -41.17
N GLY A 542 47.54 21.37 -40.56
CA GLY A 542 47.30 21.13 -39.15
C GLY A 542 45.84 20.77 -38.84
N LEU A 543 44.92 20.97 -39.77
CA LEU A 543 43.52 20.58 -39.63
C LEU A 543 43.36 19.08 -39.86
N GLY A 544 42.51 18.45 -39.07
CA GLY A 544 42.11 17.07 -39.28
C GLY A 544 40.76 16.74 -38.66
N MET A 545 40.28 15.54 -38.94
CA MET A 545 39.05 15.01 -38.39
C MET A 545 39.21 13.56 -37.95
N ILE A 546 38.46 13.19 -36.91
CA ILE A 546 38.28 11.82 -36.44
C ILE A 546 36.78 11.56 -36.39
N LEU A 547 36.33 10.47 -37.01
CA LEU A 547 34.97 9.98 -36.94
C LEU A 547 34.98 8.55 -36.42
N ASN A 548 34.20 8.28 -35.40
CA ASN A 548 33.95 6.95 -34.88
C ASN A 548 32.45 6.70 -34.84
N TYR A 549 32.01 5.54 -35.33
CA TYR A 549 30.62 5.12 -35.26
C TYR A 549 30.55 3.64 -34.91
N THR A 550 29.78 3.32 -33.88
CA THR A 550 29.55 1.94 -33.43
C THR A 550 28.07 1.63 -33.53
N ILE A 551 27.75 0.54 -34.22
CA ILE A 551 26.41 -0.05 -34.28
C ILE A 551 26.44 -1.30 -33.39
N VAL A 552 25.51 -1.44 -32.46
CA VAL A 552 25.46 -2.62 -31.58
C VAL A 552 24.04 -3.07 -31.30
N ASP A 553 23.82 -4.38 -31.42
CA ASP A 553 22.57 -5.03 -31.05
C ASP A 553 22.85 -6.33 -30.27
N GLY A 554 21.84 -6.79 -29.54
CA GLY A 554 21.88 -8.06 -28.82
C GLY A 554 20.62 -8.88 -29.06
N ASP A 555 20.61 -10.15 -28.69
CA ASP A 555 19.44 -11.04 -28.89
C ASP A 555 18.54 -11.20 -27.64
N VAL A 556 18.88 -10.50 -26.56
CA VAL A 556 18.12 -10.51 -25.30
C VAL A 556 17.62 -9.10 -24.98
N HIS A 557 16.43 -8.77 -25.48
CA HIS A 557 15.74 -7.49 -25.26
C HIS A 557 14.73 -7.55 -24.11
N TYR A 558 14.47 -6.40 -23.50
CA TYR A 558 13.37 -6.25 -22.55
C TYR A 558 12.05 -6.11 -23.29
N ARG A 559 11.05 -6.93 -22.94
CA ARG A 559 9.73 -6.86 -23.56
C ARG A 559 8.78 -5.96 -22.77
N ASN A 560 8.50 -4.78 -23.32
CA ASN A 560 7.61 -3.79 -22.71
C ASN A 560 6.13 -4.22 -22.68
N ASP A 561 5.74 -5.22 -23.48
CA ASP A 561 4.38 -5.78 -23.54
C ASP A 561 4.08 -6.78 -22.41
N GLN A 562 5.11 -7.28 -21.71
CA GLN A 562 4.95 -8.22 -20.60
C GLN A 562 4.55 -7.47 -19.31
N PRO A 563 3.66 -8.04 -18.46
CA PRO A 563 3.32 -7.44 -17.17
C PRO A 563 4.55 -7.18 -16.28
N ALA A 564 4.51 -6.14 -15.45
CA ALA A 564 5.59 -5.83 -14.49
C ALA A 564 5.86 -6.94 -13.46
N THR A 565 4.95 -7.91 -13.35
CA THR A 565 5.07 -9.11 -12.51
C THR A 565 5.91 -10.22 -13.16
N VAL A 566 6.26 -10.09 -14.44
CA VAL A 566 7.14 -11.02 -15.15
C VAL A 566 8.57 -10.49 -15.07
N ASN A 567 9.43 -11.19 -14.35
CA ASN A 567 10.87 -10.90 -14.35
C ASN A 567 11.46 -11.26 -15.71
N GLN A 568 12.22 -10.33 -16.28
CA GLN A 568 12.86 -10.49 -17.58
C GLN A 568 14.35 -10.25 -17.44
N PHE A 569 15.14 -11.11 -18.05
CA PHE A 569 16.54 -10.84 -18.28
C PHE A 569 16.66 -10.06 -19.58
N ALA A 570 17.42 -8.97 -19.56
CA ALA A 570 17.68 -8.13 -20.72
C ALA A 570 19.08 -7.53 -20.60
N LEU A 571 19.74 -7.33 -21.73
CA LEU A 571 21.02 -6.62 -21.77
C LEU A 571 20.80 -5.11 -21.65
N VAL A 572 21.50 -4.49 -20.70
CA VAL A 572 21.46 -3.04 -20.47
C VAL A 572 22.68 -2.37 -21.09
N GLY A 573 22.53 -1.10 -21.48
CA GLY A 573 23.62 -0.27 -21.99
C GLY A 573 23.98 -0.46 -23.46
N LEU A 574 23.28 -1.33 -24.20
CA LEU A 574 23.46 -1.47 -25.64
C LEU A 574 22.77 -0.32 -26.38
N SER A 575 23.53 0.37 -27.24
CA SER A 575 23.07 1.46 -28.11
C SER A 575 24.14 1.81 -29.12
N ASP A 576 23.72 2.29 -30.27
CA ASP A 576 24.62 2.93 -31.22
C ASP A 576 25.28 4.18 -30.62
N THR A 577 26.54 4.41 -30.95
CA THR A 577 27.30 5.59 -30.49
C THR A 577 28.06 6.22 -31.64
N ALA A 578 28.19 7.54 -31.60
CA ALA A 578 28.98 8.31 -32.56
C ALA A 578 29.86 9.32 -31.85
N ASN A 579 31.07 9.49 -32.35
CA ASN A 579 31.99 10.54 -31.93
C ASN A 579 32.62 11.19 -33.16
N VAL A 580 32.46 12.50 -33.30
CA VAL A 580 33.02 13.30 -34.39
C VAL A 580 33.90 14.37 -33.79
N ILE A 581 35.18 14.40 -34.15
CA ILE A 581 36.16 15.36 -33.64
C ILE A 581 36.77 16.10 -34.81
N GLY A 582 36.61 17.42 -34.85
CA GLY A 582 37.46 18.29 -35.66
C GLY A 582 38.63 18.77 -34.81
N TYR A 583 39.84 18.74 -35.36
CA TYR A 583 41.03 19.23 -34.66
C TYR A 583 41.92 20.12 -35.52
N TYR A 584 42.69 20.96 -34.84
CA TYR A 584 43.83 21.70 -35.39
C TYR A 584 45.03 21.42 -34.49
N ASP A 585 46.17 21.04 -35.08
CA ASP A 585 47.44 20.87 -34.36
C ASP A 585 48.59 21.33 -35.25
N LYS A 586 49.02 22.59 -35.06
CA LYS A 586 50.19 23.13 -35.77
C LYS A 586 50.72 24.38 -35.08
N ASN A 587 52.05 24.56 -35.14
CA ASN A 587 52.75 25.76 -34.69
C ASN A 587 52.45 26.13 -33.22
N GLY A 588 52.40 25.14 -32.33
CA GLY A 588 52.19 25.34 -30.89
C GLY A 588 50.75 25.65 -30.48
N ILE A 589 49.78 25.56 -31.40
CA ILE A 589 48.34 25.67 -31.10
C ILE A 589 47.69 24.31 -31.32
N GLN A 590 46.94 23.86 -30.33
CA GLN A 590 46.08 22.69 -30.43
C GLN A 590 44.64 23.11 -30.14
N ALA A 591 43.70 22.73 -31.00
CA ALA A 591 42.28 22.96 -30.77
C ALA A 591 41.48 21.74 -31.19
N ARG A 592 40.41 21.43 -30.46
CA ARG A 592 39.51 20.31 -30.74
C ARG A 592 38.07 20.73 -30.46
N VAL A 593 37.16 20.31 -31.33
CA VAL A 593 35.72 20.34 -31.10
C VAL A 593 35.20 18.94 -31.33
N ALA A 594 34.55 18.37 -30.32
CA ALA A 594 34.04 17.02 -30.32
C ALA A 594 32.51 17.03 -30.17
N TYR A 595 31.81 16.33 -31.05
CA TYR A 595 30.40 15.97 -30.88
C TYR A 595 30.31 14.50 -30.48
N ASN A 596 29.72 14.24 -29.33
CA ASN A 596 29.50 12.91 -28.77
C ASN A 596 28.00 12.61 -28.76
N TRP A 597 27.56 11.58 -29.47
CA TRP A 597 26.17 11.15 -29.52
C TRP A 597 26.00 9.71 -29.08
N ARG A 598 24.88 9.45 -28.41
CA ARG A 598 24.47 8.11 -28.03
C ARG A 598 22.96 7.95 -28.28
N ALA A 599 22.59 6.85 -28.93
CA ALA A 599 21.21 6.47 -29.11
C ALA A 599 20.54 6.11 -27.78
N GLU A 600 19.23 5.89 -27.82
CA GLU A 600 18.50 5.37 -26.67
C GLU A 600 19.04 4.00 -26.22
N PHE A 601 19.09 3.75 -24.92
CA PHE A 601 19.42 2.44 -24.37
C PHE A 601 18.62 2.11 -23.12
N LEU A 602 18.41 0.81 -22.91
CA LEU A 602 17.93 0.29 -21.64
C LEU A 602 18.99 0.51 -20.55
N SER A 603 18.71 1.37 -19.58
CA SER A 603 19.58 1.68 -18.43
C SER A 603 19.31 0.81 -17.21
N GLY A 604 18.12 0.20 -17.12
CA GLY A 604 17.76 -0.73 -16.05
C GLY A 604 16.65 -1.70 -16.45
N ALA A 605 16.79 -2.97 -16.10
CA ALA A 605 15.89 -4.07 -16.50
C ALA A 605 15.06 -4.62 -15.32
N GLY A 606 14.64 -3.75 -14.39
CA GLY A 606 13.78 -4.14 -13.27
C GLY A 606 12.34 -4.49 -13.68
N SER A 607 11.46 -4.69 -12.70
CA SER A 607 10.02 -4.93 -12.92
C SER A 607 9.36 -3.86 -13.81
N ASN A 608 9.83 -2.63 -13.69
CA ASN A 608 9.69 -1.60 -14.72
C ASN A 608 11.06 -1.26 -15.30
N PRO A 609 11.18 -1.22 -16.64
CA PRO A 609 12.42 -0.86 -17.30
C PRO A 609 12.67 0.65 -17.16
N SER A 610 13.92 1.06 -17.35
CA SER A 610 14.31 2.45 -17.51
C SER A 610 15.10 2.58 -18.81
N TYR A 611 14.71 3.50 -19.66
CA TYR A 611 15.38 3.84 -20.92
C TYR A 611 15.94 5.25 -20.81
N THR A 612 17.24 5.42 -21.08
CA THR A 612 17.82 6.74 -21.23
C THR A 612 17.62 7.18 -22.68
N GLU A 613 16.95 8.31 -22.87
CA GLU A 613 16.66 8.86 -24.20
C GLU A 613 17.95 9.25 -24.94
N PRO A 614 17.91 9.38 -26.27
CA PRO A 614 19.07 9.82 -27.04
C PRO A 614 19.56 11.20 -26.58
N TYR A 615 20.88 11.39 -26.52
CA TYR A 615 21.48 12.68 -26.18
C TYR A 615 22.76 12.92 -26.97
N GLY A 616 23.09 14.19 -27.19
CA GLY A 616 24.27 14.60 -27.94
C GLY A 616 24.94 15.83 -27.36
N GLN A 617 26.25 15.80 -27.17
CA GLN A 617 26.99 16.84 -26.48
C GLN A 617 28.14 17.39 -27.34
N ILE A 618 28.29 18.72 -27.38
CA ILE A 618 29.44 19.40 -27.98
C ILE A 618 30.42 19.83 -26.87
N ASP A 619 31.66 19.37 -27.00
CA ASP A 619 32.79 19.71 -26.16
C ASP A 619 33.87 20.40 -26.99
N ALA A 620 34.60 21.34 -26.40
CA ALA A 620 35.73 21.99 -27.05
C ALA A 620 36.91 22.12 -26.10
N SER A 621 38.12 22.01 -26.64
CA SER A 621 39.35 22.27 -25.91
C SER A 621 40.34 23.01 -26.81
N ALA A 622 41.09 23.94 -26.25
CA ALA A 622 42.19 24.59 -26.96
C ALA A 622 43.38 24.81 -26.03
N SER A 623 44.60 24.69 -26.57
CA SER A 623 45.84 25.03 -25.88
C SER A 623 46.78 25.77 -26.82
N TRP A 624 47.59 26.65 -26.24
CA TRP A 624 48.57 27.44 -26.97
C TRP A 624 49.86 27.58 -26.17
N GLU A 625 50.96 27.16 -26.78
CA GLU A 625 52.34 27.38 -26.32
C GLU A 625 52.76 28.83 -26.59
N ALA A 626 52.13 29.76 -25.87
CA ALA A 626 52.33 31.19 -26.09
C ALA A 626 53.75 31.69 -25.76
N LEU A 627 54.44 31.01 -24.83
CA LEU A 627 55.80 31.35 -24.37
C LEU A 627 56.61 30.07 -24.14
N PRO A 628 57.97 30.14 -24.16
CA PRO A 628 58.79 29.01 -23.76
C PRO A 628 58.40 28.49 -22.38
N ARG A 629 58.13 27.18 -22.29
CA ARG A 629 57.73 26.48 -21.06
C ARG A 629 56.35 26.85 -20.49
N THR A 630 55.56 27.68 -21.16
CA THR A 630 54.22 28.09 -20.69
C THR A 630 53.14 27.77 -21.72
N THR A 631 52.13 27.03 -21.31
CA THR A 631 50.95 26.70 -22.11
C THR A 631 49.70 27.30 -21.49
N LEU A 632 48.96 28.08 -22.27
CA LEU A 632 47.60 28.50 -21.93
C LEU A 632 46.63 27.42 -22.42
N PHE A 633 45.59 27.10 -21.64
CA PHE A 633 44.57 26.16 -22.07
C PHE A 633 43.16 26.55 -21.65
N PHE A 634 42.21 26.09 -22.44
CA PHE A 634 40.77 26.22 -22.26
C PHE A 634 40.11 24.86 -22.51
N GLU A 635 39.11 24.55 -21.69
CA GLU A 635 38.21 23.40 -21.86
C GLU A 635 36.77 23.84 -21.63
N GLY A 636 35.88 23.43 -22.52
CA GLY A 636 34.45 23.67 -22.46
C GLY A 636 33.71 22.35 -22.65
N ILE A 637 32.90 21.98 -21.68
CA ILE A 637 32.12 20.73 -21.67
C ILE A 637 30.64 21.07 -21.78
N ASN A 638 29.92 20.38 -22.65
CA ASN A 638 28.48 20.55 -22.89
C ASN A 638 28.08 21.98 -23.28
N LEU A 639 28.74 22.53 -24.30
CA LEU A 639 28.58 23.92 -24.74
C LEU A 639 27.13 24.27 -25.15
N THR A 640 26.32 23.28 -25.54
CA THR A 640 24.90 23.45 -25.91
C THR A 640 23.94 23.31 -24.74
N GLY A 641 24.39 22.90 -23.56
CA GLY A 641 23.53 22.68 -22.39
C GLY A 641 22.60 21.47 -22.55
N GLU A 642 23.00 20.46 -23.32
CA GLU A 642 22.19 19.27 -23.56
C GLU A 642 21.88 18.55 -22.24
N GLY A 643 20.60 18.39 -21.95
CA GLY A 643 20.11 17.65 -20.78
C GLY A 643 20.04 16.15 -21.02
N ARG A 644 19.68 15.41 -19.97
CA ARG A 644 19.37 13.98 -20.07
C ARG A 644 17.96 13.71 -19.59
N ARG A 645 17.29 12.80 -20.27
CA ARG A 645 15.96 12.30 -19.89
C ARG A 645 15.97 10.79 -19.83
N ALA A 646 15.10 10.25 -18.98
CA ALA A 646 14.81 8.83 -18.96
C ALA A 646 13.32 8.59 -18.77
N HIS A 647 12.82 7.51 -19.36
CA HIS A 647 11.43 7.09 -19.29
C HIS A 647 11.33 5.58 -19.03
N GLN A 648 10.13 5.06 -18.75
CA GLN A 648 9.92 3.61 -18.54
C GLN A 648 9.29 2.92 -19.76
N ARG A 649 8.17 2.21 -19.61
CA ARG A 649 7.56 1.41 -20.69
C ARG A 649 7.06 2.24 -21.88
N THR A 650 6.87 3.54 -21.66
CA THR A 650 6.48 4.52 -22.68
C THR A 650 7.26 5.80 -22.44
N ASP A 651 7.66 6.45 -23.52
CA ASP A 651 8.20 7.81 -23.62
C ASP A 651 7.36 8.87 -22.87
N ARG A 652 6.07 8.63 -22.69
CA ARG A 652 5.16 9.49 -21.91
C ARG A 652 5.35 9.38 -20.40
N TYR A 653 6.01 8.32 -19.92
CA TYR A 653 6.25 8.10 -18.50
C TYR A 653 7.70 8.40 -18.13
N VAL A 654 8.01 9.70 -18.14
CA VAL A 654 9.33 10.26 -17.81
C VAL A 654 9.59 10.12 -16.32
N THR A 655 10.72 9.54 -15.96
CA THR A 655 11.12 9.33 -14.55
C THR A 655 12.33 10.15 -14.15
N VAL A 656 13.14 10.58 -15.12
CA VAL A 656 14.30 11.44 -14.86
C VAL A 656 14.31 12.58 -15.87
N THR A 657 14.52 13.79 -15.36
CA THR A 657 14.93 14.95 -16.16
C THR A 657 16.11 15.60 -15.45
N ALA A 658 17.24 15.66 -16.14
CA ALA A 658 18.45 16.28 -15.64
C ALA A 658 18.83 17.42 -16.60
N PRO A 659 18.74 18.69 -16.19
CA PRO A 659 19.16 19.79 -17.03
C PRO A 659 20.66 19.71 -17.32
N GLY A 660 21.04 20.05 -18.55
CA GLY A 660 22.42 20.18 -18.97
C GLY A 660 22.96 21.58 -18.69
N TYR A 661 24.23 21.67 -18.32
CA TYR A 661 24.91 22.95 -18.14
C TYR A 661 26.28 22.92 -18.80
N ALA A 662 26.61 24.00 -19.49
CA ALA A 662 27.95 24.23 -19.99
C ALA A 662 28.91 24.49 -18.83
N ARG A 663 30.09 23.86 -18.86
CA ARG A 663 31.15 24.02 -17.86
C ARG A 663 32.43 24.44 -18.54
N TYR A 664 33.13 25.40 -17.96
CA TYR A 664 34.32 26.00 -18.54
C TYR A 664 35.49 25.95 -17.58
N THR A 665 36.67 25.61 -18.08
CA THR A 665 37.94 25.64 -17.36
C THR A 665 38.94 26.43 -18.19
N VAL A 666 39.67 27.34 -17.55
CA VAL A 666 40.80 28.08 -18.13
C VAL A 666 41.98 27.91 -17.20
N GLY A 667 43.17 27.68 -17.75
CA GLY A 667 44.36 27.54 -16.92
C GLY A 667 45.67 27.79 -17.65
N VAL A 668 46.74 27.78 -16.86
CA VAL A 668 48.12 27.94 -17.31
C VAL A 668 48.94 26.78 -16.80
N ARG A 669 49.76 26.16 -17.65
CA ARG A 669 50.70 25.10 -17.29
C ARG A 669 52.13 25.57 -17.53
N TYR A 670 53.00 25.41 -16.53
CA TYR A 670 54.43 25.73 -16.63
C TYR A 670 55.28 24.46 -16.47
N ARG A 671 56.28 24.25 -17.33
CA ARG A 671 57.22 23.12 -17.26
C ARG A 671 58.60 23.60 -16.80
N PHE A 672 59.03 23.15 -15.62
CA PHE A 672 60.33 23.48 -15.02
C PHE A 672 61.48 22.68 -15.60
#